data_AF-A0A4Y8K350-F1
#
_entry.id   AF-A0A4Y8K350-F1
#
_cell.length_a   1.000
_cell.length_b   1.000
_cell.length_c   1.000
_cell.angle_alpha   90.00
_cell.angle_beta   90.00
_cell.angle_gamma   90.00
#
_symmetry.space_group_name_H-M   'P 1'
#
loop_
_entity.id
_entity.type
_entity.pdbx_description
1 polymer ?
#
loop_
_entity_poly.entity_id
_entity_poly.type
_entity_poly.pdbx_seq_one_letter_code
_entity_poly.pdbx_strand_id
1 'polypeptide(L)'
;MKTLADKGVTSGSLPELHFAIRKRIALTPGEALEFERLANNALYSLRMRLQRDGGGREKILALSVLISDREIHSFESAPTQAGFSKSALAVVSMLRSFAENVGGSGSVQNSCRAMSRDLLDGFTVLPKWAESYRRTARNRPKGTDVFLLTGYDEVRWRRCVEAVNQAAEKPTSLLSRLPAPVASQNQDDLADRLSRLVAAQDESSDDIPLYDRSEMDLRLRQVRVSGFRGSPGEVLLDLTKQGKPTSILLWGDNGVGKSTIVDGIEFALQGRNDRSADFNSSLRPSIRNIASPTASASVSLSDGTVLDRSLDVNEVGRLVASNHPVRPGFRIAPVVIRRADILRFLDSETLTRGTVFFDYFSDPEGSMGQRPDEELRMLEEERFSVRVRRADLARRLDAYFPDSGNDFTDKSSLERFVKEELLAGPLGLGEDAPAAWDALSEEVRDTISSLRDVLARSQIIKRKLEKGVEALNPVVYRQQLARISPVLRQVGEELTASFLRITRAPHVSTIQVLVGVSGPLSLDVVVQFENGKSGFPQQVFSEGYKDLIALLFFLTVTKKAAAHGQAKVLVLDDVLQSVDASVRVDVMDFLLDEFKDWQLVITGHDRGWHDQLRSLFQHKGLPVLDRRITRWSFDAGLTVEDTAHGSLKSLDSALERSDSQASASAIGILLEQISQELSWRLQIRMIRKKDDKYTLADLWDGVRSALKKSDIQKLCTEIDKRLVLRNLMGAHYNSWATSIAWNDIEYLGLLSMDLYRAVHCESCDGWVERHSQGPIVCRCGKTVVLTE
;
A
#
# COMPACT_ATOMS: atom_id res chain seq x y z
N MET A 1 35.41 59.94 49.49
CA MET A 1 35.04 61.20 50.18
C MET A 1 36.22 62.17 50.08
N LYS A 2 35.99 63.37 49.51
CA LYS A 2 36.93 64.48 49.25
C LYS A 2 37.93 64.32 48.08
N THR A 3 37.44 64.51 46.85
CA THR A 3 37.99 65.41 45.79
C THR A 3 37.28 65.15 44.45
N LEU A 4 36.00 65.52 44.38
CA LEU A 4 35.27 65.85 43.14
C LEU A 4 34.26 66.97 43.43
N ALA A 5 34.59 67.86 44.38
CA ALA A 5 33.84 69.06 44.73
C ALA A 5 34.51 70.36 44.22
N ASP A 6 35.71 70.31 43.63
CA ASP A 6 36.51 71.52 43.38
C ASP A 6 36.86 71.83 41.92
N LYS A 7 36.28 71.14 40.93
CA LYS A 7 36.37 71.60 39.53
C LYS A 7 35.02 71.45 38.85
N GLY A 8 34.15 72.43 39.11
CA GLY A 8 32.95 72.67 38.33
C GLY A 8 33.33 72.89 36.87
N VAL A 9 33.21 71.85 36.06
CA VAL A 9 33.40 71.79 34.61
C VAL A 9 32.68 70.51 34.19
N THR A 10 31.80 70.39 33.23
CA THR A 10 31.12 71.25 32.26
C THR A 10 30.22 70.26 31.50
N SER A 11 29.39 70.74 30.57
CA SER A 11 29.14 70.04 29.31
C SER A 11 30.31 69.12 28.89
N GLY A 12 30.13 67.81 28.96
CA GLY A 12 31.14 66.81 28.59
C GLY A 12 30.86 65.47 29.26
N SER A 13 30.55 64.37 28.57
CA SER A 13 30.37 64.21 27.14
C SER A 13 29.38 63.04 26.92
N LEU A 14 28.28 63.32 26.22
CA LEU A 14 27.39 62.33 25.61
C LEU A 14 28.13 61.13 24.91
N PRO A 15 29.34 61.32 24.32
CA PRO A 15 30.14 60.25 23.72
C PRO A 15 30.44 59.01 24.57
N GLU A 16 30.70 59.12 25.88
CA GLU A 16 31.05 57.95 26.71
C GLU A 16 29.85 57.06 27.03
N LEU A 17 28.66 57.67 27.16
CA LEU A 17 27.39 56.95 27.28
C LEU A 17 27.02 56.24 25.96
N HIS A 18 27.40 56.87 24.84
CA HIS A 18 27.23 56.36 23.48
C HIS A 18 28.05 55.07 23.21
N PHE A 19 29.24 54.97 23.81
CA PHE A 19 30.10 53.79 23.71
C PHE A 19 29.53 52.56 24.42
N ALA A 20 28.81 52.74 25.54
CA ALA A 20 28.22 51.65 26.32
C ALA A 20 26.95 51.04 25.66
N ILE A 21 26.16 51.85 24.95
CA ILE A 21 24.93 51.41 24.27
C ILE A 21 25.25 50.57 23.02
N ARG A 22 26.32 50.93 22.28
CA ARG A 22 26.81 50.16 21.12
C ARG A 22 27.20 48.70 21.43
N LYS A 23 27.57 48.39 22.68
CA LYS A 23 28.11 47.07 23.07
C LYS A 23 27.05 46.03 23.48
N ARG A 24 25.77 46.40 23.61
CA ARG A 24 24.72 45.58 24.27
C ARG A 24 23.56 45.10 23.39
N ILE A 25 23.49 45.52 22.12
CA ILE A 25 22.47 45.03 21.18
C ILE A 25 23.09 43.90 20.35
N ALA A 26 22.81 42.66 20.73
CA ALA A 26 23.33 41.47 20.03
C ALA A 26 22.68 41.33 18.65
N LEU A 27 23.50 41.30 17.59
CA LEU A 27 23.09 41.09 16.21
C LEU A 27 23.64 39.75 15.69
N THR A 28 22.91 39.17 14.74
CA THR A 28 23.26 37.89 14.09
C THR A 28 24.36 38.07 13.03
N PRO A 29 25.19 37.05 12.74
CA PRO A 29 26.27 37.17 11.75
C PRO A 29 25.73 37.49 10.34
N GLY A 30 26.19 38.59 9.72
CA GLY A 30 25.72 39.07 8.41
C GLY A 30 24.90 40.37 8.45
N GLU A 31 24.56 40.87 9.64
CA GLU A 31 23.90 42.16 9.88
C GLU A 31 24.92 43.20 10.40
N ALA A 32 25.02 44.35 9.73
CA ALA A 32 25.84 45.47 10.20
C ALA A 32 24.94 46.66 10.59
N LEU A 33 25.12 47.17 11.81
CA LEU A 33 24.44 48.35 12.34
C LEU A 33 25.44 49.51 12.36
N GLU A 34 25.32 50.40 11.39
CA GLU A 34 26.20 51.57 11.28
C GLU A 34 25.53 52.77 11.96
N PHE A 35 26.16 53.24 13.02
CA PHE A 35 25.70 54.38 13.83
C PHE A 35 26.65 55.56 13.55
N GLU A 36 26.32 56.47 12.64
CA GLU A 36 27.24 57.53 12.22
C GLU A 36 26.80 58.93 12.69
N ARG A 37 27.76 59.72 13.18
CA ARG A 37 27.55 61.09 13.65
C ARG A 37 27.85 62.04 12.49
N LEU A 38 26.80 62.64 11.90
CA LEU A 38 26.93 63.35 10.63
C LEU A 38 27.39 64.82 10.75
N ALA A 39 27.25 65.49 11.90
CA ALA A 39 27.85 66.82 12.14
C ALA A 39 27.75 67.27 13.62
N ASN A 40 28.41 68.39 13.95
CA ASN A 40 28.81 68.84 15.28
C ASN A 40 27.73 69.26 16.30
N ASN A 41 26.43 69.00 16.12
CA ASN A 41 25.43 69.20 17.20
C ASN A 41 24.26 68.20 17.13
N ALA A 42 24.47 67.01 17.72
CA ALA A 42 23.41 66.04 18.07
C ALA A 42 22.59 65.41 16.91
N LEU A 43 23.22 65.11 15.77
CA LEU A 43 22.62 64.25 14.73
C LEU A 43 22.92 62.77 14.98
N TYR A 44 21.89 61.92 15.02
CA TYR A 44 22.02 60.46 15.02
C TYR A 44 21.32 59.87 13.79
N SER A 45 21.98 58.90 13.13
CA SER A 45 21.45 58.11 12.01
C SER A 45 21.66 56.62 12.31
N LEU A 46 20.64 55.79 12.10
CA LEU A 46 20.66 54.35 12.42
C LEU A 46 20.46 53.48 11.17
N ARG A 47 21.51 53.12 10.43
CA ARG A 47 21.36 52.29 9.21
C ARG A 47 21.65 50.81 9.48
N MET A 48 20.83 49.91 8.92
CA MET A 48 21.03 48.45 8.97
C MET A 48 21.30 47.89 7.56
N ARG A 49 22.42 47.18 7.36
CA ARG A 49 22.74 46.48 6.11
C ARG A 49 22.61 44.96 6.29
N LEU A 50 22.04 44.29 5.28
CA LEU A 50 21.88 42.84 5.21
C LEU A 50 22.50 42.32 3.91
N GLN A 51 23.56 41.52 4.00
CA GLN A 51 24.13 40.80 2.86
C GLN A 51 23.69 39.33 2.92
N ARG A 52 23.24 38.77 1.79
CA ARG A 52 23.03 37.32 1.64
C ARG A 52 24.23 36.72 0.91
N ASP A 53 24.79 35.65 1.43
CA ASP A 53 25.81 34.86 0.72
C ASP A 53 25.24 34.34 -0.60
N GLY A 54 25.96 34.61 -1.69
CA GLY A 54 25.62 34.14 -3.05
C GLY A 54 24.97 35.20 -3.95
N GLY A 55 25.73 36.22 -4.35
CA GLY A 55 25.60 36.91 -5.66
C GLY A 55 24.28 37.62 -6.03
N GLY A 56 23.31 37.76 -5.13
CA GLY A 56 22.03 38.46 -5.38
C GLY A 56 22.04 39.93 -4.95
N ARG A 57 21.29 40.79 -5.69
CA ARG A 57 21.17 42.25 -5.49
C ARG A 57 21.06 42.67 -4.01
N GLU A 58 21.87 43.67 -3.65
CA GLU A 58 21.93 44.30 -2.32
C GLU A 58 20.55 44.92 -1.96
N LYS A 59 19.97 44.52 -0.82
CA LYS A 59 18.77 45.18 -0.25
C LYS A 59 19.18 46.00 0.96
N ILE A 60 19.21 47.31 0.79
CA ILE A 60 19.41 48.26 1.90
C ILE A 60 18.06 48.40 2.64
N LEU A 61 17.98 47.94 3.89
CA LEU A 61 16.90 48.28 4.81
C LEU A 61 17.32 49.54 5.58
N ALA A 62 17.10 50.71 4.96
CA ALA A 62 17.42 51.98 5.60
C ALA A 62 16.33 52.35 6.63
N LEU A 63 16.75 52.56 7.89
CA LEU A 63 15.95 53.29 8.87
C LEU A 63 16.58 54.67 9.06
N SER A 64 16.01 55.70 8.46
CA SER A 64 16.52 57.07 8.62
C SER A 64 15.61 57.82 9.57
N VAL A 65 15.94 57.85 10.87
CA VAL A 65 15.36 58.81 11.81
C VAL A 65 16.40 59.90 12.00
N LEU A 66 16.22 61.03 11.30
CA LEU A 66 17.10 62.19 11.44
C LEU A 66 16.57 63.06 12.57
N ILE A 67 17.24 63.03 13.72
CA ILE A 67 16.97 63.95 14.82
C ILE A 67 18.00 65.07 14.73
N SER A 68 17.57 66.26 14.32
CA SER A 68 18.37 67.48 14.33
C SER A 68 17.66 68.51 15.18
N ASP A 69 18.38 69.18 16.07
CA ASP A 69 17.82 70.26 16.91
C ASP A 69 16.55 69.86 17.68
N ARG A 70 16.52 68.61 18.13
CA ARG A 70 15.42 67.98 18.85
C ARG A 70 14.16 67.74 18.00
N GLU A 71 14.15 68.00 16.69
CA GLU A 71 13.04 67.72 15.77
C GLU A 71 13.14 66.34 15.08
N ILE A 72 12.01 65.65 14.86
CA ILE A 72 11.96 64.40 14.07
C ILE A 72 11.69 64.75 12.60
N HIS A 73 12.72 64.88 11.77
CA HIS A 73 12.56 65.41 10.41
C HIS A 73 11.90 64.46 9.41
N SER A 74 12.09 63.14 9.52
CA SER A 74 11.43 62.15 8.66
C SER A 74 11.43 60.74 9.26
N PHE A 75 10.48 59.91 8.80
CA PHE A 75 10.38 58.49 9.13
C PHE A 75 10.12 57.71 7.83
N GLU A 76 11.09 56.91 7.40
CA GLU A 76 10.94 56.00 6.25
C GLU A 76 11.10 54.54 6.72
N SER A 77 10.08 53.71 6.50
CA SER A 77 10.14 52.27 6.77
C SER A 77 9.77 51.48 5.51
N ALA A 78 10.58 50.48 5.15
CA ALA A 78 10.18 49.49 4.15
C ALA A 78 8.89 48.76 4.62
N PRO A 79 8.00 48.33 3.72
CA PRO A 79 6.58 48.06 4.01
C PRO A 79 6.30 46.79 4.84
N THR A 80 7.29 46.23 5.54
CA THR A 80 7.12 45.03 6.37
C THR A 80 6.97 45.39 7.84
N GLN A 81 5.89 44.90 8.47
CA GLN A 81 5.48 45.13 9.86
C GLN A 81 6.58 44.95 10.92
N ALA A 82 7.55 44.05 10.68
CA ALA A 82 8.67 43.79 11.61
C ALA A 82 9.68 44.96 11.72
N GLY A 83 9.87 45.76 10.66
CA GLY A 83 10.75 46.93 10.68
C GLY A 83 10.15 48.10 11.47
N PHE A 84 8.83 48.25 11.41
CA PHE A 84 8.08 49.26 12.15
C PHE A 84 8.20 49.07 13.67
N SER A 85 7.94 47.85 14.17
CA SER A 85 7.98 47.57 15.62
C SER A 85 9.37 47.78 16.23
N LYS A 86 10.43 47.42 15.50
CA LYS A 86 11.82 47.66 15.95
C LYS A 86 12.12 49.17 16.08
N SER A 87 11.57 49.98 15.17
CA SER A 87 11.83 51.42 15.09
C SER A 87 11.10 52.20 16.18
N ALA A 88 9.82 51.89 16.40
CA ALA A 88 9.06 52.49 17.49
C ALA A 88 9.64 52.11 18.86
N LEU A 89 10.06 50.85 19.05
CA LEU A 89 10.73 50.42 20.28
C LEU A 89 12.08 51.13 20.51
N ALA A 90 12.82 51.46 19.44
CA ALA A 90 14.04 52.25 19.55
C ALA A 90 13.76 53.69 20.04
N VAL A 91 12.73 54.36 19.49
CA VAL A 91 12.32 55.70 19.92
C VAL A 91 11.81 55.69 21.37
N VAL A 92 11.00 54.69 21.73
CA VAL A 92 10.51 54.50 23.11
C VAL A 92 11.67 54.24 24.07
N SER A 93 12.65 53.43 23.67
CA SER A 93 13.84 53.17 24.49
C SER A 93 14.69 54.42 24.69
N MET A 94 14.78 55.28 23.66
CA MET A 94 15.47 56.58 23.75
C MET A 94 14.74 57.53 24.73
N LEU A 95 13.43 57.70 24.59
CA LEU A 95 12.62 58.55 25.48
C LEU A 95 12.64 58.05 26.92
N ARG A 96 12.60 56.72 27.11
CA ARG A 96 12.75 56.08 28.42
C ARG A 96 14.13 56.35 29.02
N SER A 97 15.20 56.17 28.25
CA SER A 97 16.56 56.44 28.72
C SER A 97 16.72 57.92 29.11
N PHE A 98 16.11 58.83 28.36
CA PHE A 98 16.10 60.25 28.69
C PHE A 98 15.34 60.52 30.00
N ALA A 99 14.17 59.91 30.18
CA ALA A 99 13.37 60.02 31.41
C ALA A 99 14.08 59.45 32.65
N GLU A 100 14.92 58.43 32.49
CA GLU A 100 15.68 57.82 33.59
C GLU A 100 16.96 58.63 33.93
N ASN A 101 17.54 59.35 32.96
CA ASN A 101 18.83 60.03 33.10
C ASN A 101 18.76 61.55 33.33
N VAL A 102 17.63 62.21 33.11
CA VAL A 102 17.47 63.65 33.43
C VAL A 102 17.19 63.82 34.92
N GLY A 103 18.23 64.18 35.67
CA GLY A 103 18.12 64.58 37.08
C GLY A 103 17.53 66.00 37.21
N GLY A 104 16.22 66.18 37.02
CA GLY A 104 15.58 67.47 37.26
C GLY A 104 14.17 67.67 36.69
N SER A 105 13.27 68.17 37.54
CA SER A 105 11.84 68.52 37.34
C SER A 105 10.92 67.34 36.94
N GLY A 106 9.98 66.98 37.82
CA GLY A 106 9.03 65.89 37.58
C GLY A 106 8.11 66.08 36.36
N SER A 107 8.08 67.27 35.73
CA SER A 107 7.27 67.54 34.54
C SER A 107 7.83 66.86 33.28
N VAL A 108 9.12 67.04 32.99
CA VAL A 108 9.75 66.52 31.75
C VAL A 108 9.81 65.00 31.77
N GLN A 109 10.11 64.41 32.93
CA GLN A 109 10.10 62.96 33.12
C GLN A 109 8.70 62.37 32.89
N ASN A 110 7.65 63.05 33.37
CA ASN A 110 6.27 62.64 33.15
C ASN A 110 5.85 62.81 31.68
N SER A 111 6.33 63.86 31.00
CA SER A 111 6.08 64.07 29.57
C SER A 111 6.77 63.00 28.69
N CYS A 112 8.02 62.62 28.99
CA CYS A 112 8.70 61.51 28.29
C CYS A 112 7.99 60.17 28.48
N ARG A 113 7.51 59.90 29.70
CA ARG A 113 6.69 58.71 30.01
C ARG A 113 5.38 58.72 29.24
N ALA A 114 4.68 59.86 29.22
CA ALA A 114 3.43 60.03 28.48
C ALA A 114 3.62 59.83 26.97
N MET A 115 4.67 60.41 26.37
CA MET A 115 4.99 60.23 24.96
C MET A 115 5.37 58.79 24.61
N SER A 116 6.09 58.11 25.51
CA SER A 116 6.41 56.69 25.35
C SER A 116 5.15 55.82 25.37
N ARG A 117 4.16 56.15 26.22
CA ARG A 117 2.86 55.48 26.23
C ARG A 117 2.12 55.70 24.90
N ASP A 118 2.03 56.96 24.44
CA ASP A 118 1.28 57.29 23.23
C ASP A 118 1.84 56.57 21.98
N LEU A 119 3.15 56.31 21.95
CA LEU A 119 3.81 55.48 20.92
C LEU A 119 3.61 53.96 21.12
N LEU A 120 3.46 53.50 22.36
CA LEU A 120 3.26 52.09 22.71
C LEU A 120 1.81 51.63 22.54
N ASP A 121 0.84 52.55 22.53
CA ASP A 121 -0.59 52.23 22.47
C ASP A 121 -0.99 51.57 21.14
N GLY A 122 -0.22 51.77 20.06
CA GLY A 122 -0.43 51.11 18.77
C GLY A 122 0.03 49.64 18.68
N PHE A 123 0.64 49.07 19.73
CA PHE A 123 1.22 47.71 19.69
C PHE A 123 0.35 46.66 20.40
N THR A 124 0.11 45.54 19.72
CA THR A 124 -0.72 44.42 20.23
C THR A 124 0.05 43.47 21.15
N VAL A 125 1.35 43.30 20.96
CA VAL A 125 2.22 42.46 21.81
C VAL A 125 3.44 43.29 22.23
N LEU A 126 3.64 43.44 23.54
CA LEU A 126 4.74 44.23 24.12
C LEU A 126 5.65 43.36 24.98
N PRO A 127 6.98 43.62 25.00
CA PRO A 127 7.87 43.04 25.99
C PRO A 127 7.44 43.43 27.42
N LYS A 128 7.65 42.54 28.40
CA LYS A 128 7.26 42.76 29.81
C LYS A 128 7.74 44.10 30.39
N TRP A 129 8.94 44.56 30.03
CA TRP A 129 9.47 45.85 30.49
C TRP A 129 8.69 47.05 29.92
N ALA A 130 8.27 46.98 28.66
CA ALA A 130 7.50 48.03 27.99
C ALA A 130 6.07 48.07 28.52
N GLU A 131 5.51 46.91 28.84
CA GLU A 131 4.18 46.81 29.44
C GLU A 131 4.15 47.45 30.86
N SER A 132 5.19 47.23 31.66
CA SER A 132 5.35 47.88 32.98
C SER A 132 5.50 49.40 32.86
N TYR A 133 6.29 49.86 31.89
CA TYR A 133 6.52 51.28 31.63
C TYR A 133 5.24 51.99 31.13
N ARG A 134 4.47 51.33 30.24
CA ARG A 134 3.17 51.81 29.75
C ARG A 134 2.17 52.02 30.90
N ARG A 135 2.09 51.06 31.84
CA ARG A 135 1.15 51.11 32.99
C ARG A 135 1.44 52.24 33.98
N THR A 136 2.68 52.70 34.06
CA THR A 136 3.13 53.72 35.03
C THR A 136 3.08 55.15 34.48
N ALA A 137 2.89 55.34 33.18
CA ALA A 137 2.80 56.64 32.51
C ALA A 137 1.36 57.21 32.51
N ARG A 138 0.95 57.87 33.60
CA ARG A 138 -0.48 58.26 33.80
C ARG A 138 -0.90 59.67 33.36
N ASN A 139 -0.02 60.47 32.73
CA ASN A 139 -0.33 61.87 32.39
C ASN A 139 -0.31 62.13 30.88
N ARG A 140 -0.87 63.26 30.43
CA ARG A 140 -0.66 63.78 29.06
C ARG A 140 0.63 64.61 29.02
N PRO A 141 1.42 64.56 27.94
CA PRO A 141 2.63 65.37 27.86
C PRO A 141 2.24 66.85 27.75
N LYS A 142 2.95 67.73 28.46
CA LYS A 142 2.68 69.17 28.38
C LYS A 142 3.26 69.75 27.10
N GLY A 143 2.52 70.60 26.40
CA GLY A 143 2.96 71.17 25.12
C GLY A 143 4.34 71.83 25.12
N THR A 144 4.74 72.51 26.20
CA THR A 144 6.09 73.10 26.34
C THR A 144 7.20 72.05 26.43
N ASP A 145 6.93 70.93 27.10
CA ASP A 145 7.89 69.83 27.25
C ASP A 145 7.96 69.02 25.95
N VAL A 146 6.84 68.87 25.23
CA VAL A 146 6.82 68.25 23.89
C VAL A 146 7.72 69.04 22.95
N PHE A 147 7.53 70.36 22.85
CA PHE A 147 8.37 71.21 22.01
C PHE A 147 9.84 71.18 22.43
N LEU A 148 10.14 71.15 23.74
CA LEU A 148 11.51 71.04 24.24
C LEU A 148 12.20 69.74 23.81
N LEU A 149 11.46 68.63 23.72
CA LEU A 149 11.99 67.27 23.50
C LEU A 149 11.97 66.84 22.02
N THR A 150 10.96 67.31 21.27
CA THR A 150 10.69 66.88 19.90
C THR A 150 10.67 68.03 18.90
N GLY A 151 10.88 69.26 19.34
CA GLY A 151 10.81 70.48 18.52
C GLY A 151 9.45 70.74 17.87
N TYR A 152 8.46 69.88 18.13
CA TYR A 152 7.10 70.00 17.63
C TYR A 152 6.16 70.60 18.68
N ASP A 153 5.21 71.41 18.22
CA ASP A 153 4.05 71.72 19.05
C ASP A 153 3.21 70.46 19.31
N GLU A 154 2.34 70.54 20.32
CA GLU A 154 1.54 69.40 20.77
C GLU A 154 0.61 68.84 19.67
N VAL A 155 0.18 69.68 18.72
CA VAL A 155 -0.72 69.29 17.62
C VAL A 155 0.05 68.52 16.55
N ARG A 156 1.23 68.99 16.15
CA ARG A 156 2.11 68.31 15.20
C ARG A 156 2.63 66.99 15.76
N TRP A 157 3.04 66.97 17.03
CA TRP A 157 3.42 65.73 17.71
C TRP A 157 2.30 64.69 17.67
N ARG A 158 1.07 65.09 18.01
CA ARG A 158 -0.08 64.19 17.93
C ARG A 158 -0.32 63.67 16.52
N ARG A 159 -0.19 64.50 15.49
CA ARG A 159 -0.33 64.06 14.10
C ARG A 159 0.76 63.08 13.67
N CYS A 160 1.99 63.23 14.17
CA CYS A 160 3.07 62.26 13.95
C CYS A 160 2.79 60.94 14.68
N VAL A 161 2.34 60.98 15.94
CA VAL A 161 1.95 59.78 16.69
C VAL A 161 0.76 59.09 16.01
N GLU A 162 -0.21 59.84 15.51
CA GLU A 162 -1.37 59.32 14.78
C GLU A 162 -0.96 58.71 13.43
N ALA A 163 0.00 59.29 12.71
CA ALA A 163 0.57 58.68 11.50
C ALA A 163 1.36 57.38 11.81
N VAL A 164 2.10 57.35 12.93
CA VAL A 164 2.78 56.14 13.44
C VAL A 164 1.75 55.08 13.82
N ASN A 165 0.68 55.46 14.51
CA ASN A 165 -0.40 54.56 14.88
C ASN A 165 -1.21 54.10 13.65
N GLN A 166 -1.46 54.95 12.65
CA GLN A 166 -2.10 54.55 11.38
C GLN A 166 -1.23 53.58 10.57
N ALA A 167 0.10 53.72 10.62
CA ALA A 167 1.03 52.75 10.07
C ALA A 167 1.01 51.41 10.84
N ALA A 168 0.76 51.45 12.16
CA ALA A 168 0.49 50.27 12.99
C ALA A 168 -0.90 49.65 12.74
N GLU A 169 -1.90 50.50 12.46
CA GLU A 169 -3.31 50.19 12.12
C GLU A 169 -3.48 49.67 10.69
N LYS A 170 -2.38 49.41 9.96
CA LYS A 170 -2.35 48.30 9.01
C LYS A 170 -1.75 47.06 9.68
N PRO A 171 -2.44 46.42 10.64
CA PRO A 171 -2.35 45.00 10.65
C PRO A 171 -3.01 44.59 9.33
N THR A 172 -2.21 44.05 8.39
CA THR A 172 -2.77 42.88 7.70
C THR A 172 -2.93 41.89 8.83
N SER A 173 -4.05 41.99 9.55
CA SER A 173 -4.30 41.13 10.67
C SER A 173 -4.25 39.74 10.08
N LEU A 174 -3.61 38.81 10.77
CA LEU A 174 -3.74 37.40 10.39
C LEU A 174 -5.23 37.05 10.18
N LEU A 175 -6.13 37.71 10.94
CA LEU A 175 -7.59 37.69 10.79
C LEU A 175 -8.13 38.19 9.45
N SER A 176 -7.52 39.17 8.77
CA SER A 176 -7.96 39.65 7.46
C SER A 176 -7.39 38.83 6.30
N ARG A 177 -6.41 37.95 6.57
CA ARG A 177 -5.95 36.88 5.67
C ARG A 177 -6.62 35.54 5.95
N LEU A 178 -7.25 35.40 7.12
CA LEU A 178 -8.14 34.29 7.39
C LEU A 178 -9.41 34.51 6.56
N PRO A 179 -9.86 33.54 5.75
CA PRO A 179 -11.20 33.61 5.17
C PRO A 179 -12.21 33.82 6.32
N ALA A 180 -13.33 34.49 6.03
CA ALA A 180 -14.41 34.70 6.99
C ALA A 180 -14.68 33.38 7.75
N PRO A 181 -14.95 33.40 9.07
CA PRO A 181 -15.23 32.18 9.81
C PRO A 181 -16.43 31.53 9.14
N VAL A 182 -16.17 30.46 8.38
CA VAL A 182 -17.21 29.57 7.91
C VAL A 182 -17.87 29.10 9.18
N ALA A 183 -19.17 29.38 9.31
CA ALA A 183 -19.96 28.92 10.44
C ALA A 183 -19.59 27.46 10.70
N SER A 184 -19.04 27.20 11.88
CA SER A 184 -18.65 25.86 12.30
C SER A 184 -19.92 25.04 12.46
N GLN A 185 -20.47 24.56 11.34
CA GLN A 185 -21.28 23.39 11.35
C GLN A 185 -20.35 22.20 11.21
N ASN A 186 -20.13 21.58 12.37
CA ASN A 186 -19.69 20.22 12.60
C ASN A 186 -18.18 20.03 12.76
N GLN A 187 -17.87 19.35 13.87
CA GLN A 187 -16.68 18.55 14.19
C GLN A 187 -15.44 18.76 13.32
N ASP A 188 -14.32 19.08 13.98
CA ASP A 188 -12.95 18.98 13.46
C ASP A 188 -12.70 17.66 12.71
N ASP A 189 -13.11 17.59 11.44
CA ASP A 189 -12.89 16.40 10.64
C ASP A 189 -11.51 16.46 9.99
N LEU A 190 -10.70 15.46 10.33
CA LEU A 190 -9.30 15.37 9.91
C LEU A 190 -9.18 15.21 8.39
N ALA A 191 -10.13 14.51 7.75
CA ALA A 191 -10.16 14.30 6.32
C ALA A 191 -10.30 15.64 5.55
N ASP A 192 -11.21 16.51 6.00
CA ASP A 192 -11.38 17.85 5.40
C ASP A 192 -10.11 18.72 5.50
N ARG A 193 -9.33 18.59 6.58
CA ARG A 193 -8.07 19.32 6.74
C ARG A 193 -6.99 18.80 5.79
N LEU A 194 -6.88 17.48 5.64
CA LEU A 194 -5.91 16.86 4.73
C LEU A 194 -6.18 17.22 3.27
N SER A 195 -7.45 17.15 2.83
CA SER A 195 -7.88 17.56 1.48
C SER A 195 -7.45 19.00 1.15
N ARG A 196 -7.56 19.93 2.11
CA ARG A 196 -7.18 21.34 1.91
C ARG A 196 -5.66 21.55 1.83
N LEU A 197 -4.88 20.79 2.59
CA LEU A 197 -3.41 20.94 2.60
C LEU A 197 -2.80 20.55 1.26
N VAL A 198 -3.36 19.55 0.58
CA VAL A 198 -2.85 19.07 -0.71
C VAL A 198 -3.17 20.02 -1.84
N ALA A 199 -4.37 20.61 -1.85
CA ALA A 199 -4.76 21.63 -2.84
C ALA A 199 -3.86 22.89 -2.82
N ALA A 200 -3.01 23.04 -1.79
CA ALA A 200 -2.10 24.18 -1.61
C ALA A 200 -0.61 23.85 -1.88
N GLN A 201 -0.26 22.61 -2.27
CA GLN A 201 1.12 22.23 -2.59
C GLN A 201 1.38 22.31 -4.09
N ASP A 202 2.48 22.95 -4.50
CA ASP A 202 2.97 22.95 -5.89
C ASP A 202 3.58 21.59 -6.25
N GLU A 203 3.28 21.10 -7.45
CA GLU A 203 3.81 19.86 -8.03
C GLU A 203 5.34 19.93 -8.16
N SER A 204 6.08 19.32 -7.23
CA SER A 204 7.53 19.13 -7.35
C SER A 204 7.82 18.06 -8.40
N SER A 205 8.83 18.29 -9.26
CA SER A 205 9.24 17.44 -10.38
C SER A 205 9.19 15.92 -10.11
N ASP A 206 8.35 15.25 -10.89
CA ASP A 206 7.98 13.83 -10.87
C ASP A 206 8.88 12.97 -11.79
N ASP A 207 10.18 12.88 -11.53
CA ASP A 207 11.03 11.98 -12.33
C ASP A 207 11.03 10.55 -11.77
N ILE A 208 10.18 9.70 -12.36
CA ILE A 208 10.22 8.24 -12.20
C ILE A 208 11.43 7.71 -13.00
N PRO A 209 12.27 6.82 -12.44
CA PRO A 209 13.39 6.24 -13.17
C PRO A 209 12.97 5.57 -14.47
N LEU A 210 13.88 5.56 -15.44
CA LEU A 210 13.71 4.80 -16.67
C LEU A 210 13.95 3.32 -16.37
N TYR A 211 12.92 2.50 -16.62
CA TYR A 211 13.00 1.04 -16.56
C TYR A 211 13.10 0.47 -17.98
N ASP A 212 13.65 -0.74 -18.08
CA ASP A 212 13.69 -1.49 -19.32
C ASP A 212 12.28 -1.93 -19.75
N ARG A 213 11.93 -1.61 -21.01
CA ARG A 213 10.61 -1.89 -21.61
C ARG A 213 10.64 -3.00 -22.65
N SER A 214 11.81 -3.61 -22.91
CA SER A 214 12.00 -4.62 -23.95
C SER A 214 11.12 -5.87 -23.76
N GLU A 215 10.68 -6.13 -22.54
CA GLU A 215 9.97 -7.34 -22.13
C GLU A 215 8.49 -7.11 -21.76
N MET A 216 7.95 -5.91 -22.01
CA MET A 216 6.57 -5.56 -21.59
C MET A 216 5.46 -6.40 -22.26
N ASP A 217 5.78 -7.02 -23.39
CA ASP A 217 4.86 -7.88 -24.15
C ASP A 217 5.02 -9.37 -23.85
N LEU A 218 5.87 -9.75 -22.88
CA LEU A 218 5.96 -11.13 -22.43
C LEU A 218 4.64 -11.63 -21.85
N ARG A 219 4.30 -12.88 -22.15
CA ARG A 219 3.12 -13.61 -21.67
C ARG A 219 3.50 -15.03 -21.25
N LEU A 220 2.68 -15.63 -20.41
CA LEU A 220 2.84 -16.99 -19.91
C LEU A 220 2.26 -18.01 -20.90
N ARG A 221 3.02 -19.05 -21.24
CA ARG A 221 2.57 -20.17 -22.07
C ARG A 221 2.25 -21.41 -21.25
N GLN A 222 3.09 -21.72 -20.28
CA GLN A 222 2.95 -22.94 -19.50
C GLN A 222 3.57 -22.74 -18.11
N VAL A 223 2.97 -23.37 -17.11
CA VAL A 223 3.48 -23.40 -15.75
C VAL A 223 3.63 -24.86 -15.34
N ARG A 224 4.78 -25.20 -14.77
CA ARG A 224 5.08 -26.50 -14.18
C ARG A 224 5.47 -26.27 -12.74
N VAL A 225 4.83 -26.98 -11.81
CA VAL A 225 5.10 -26.86 -10.37
C VAL A 225 5.31 -28.26 -9.81
N SER A 226 6.32 -28.47 -8.98
CA SER A 226 6.60 -29.77 -8.36
C SER A 226 7.07 -29.60 -6.92
N GLY A 227 6.58 -30.43 -6.01
CA GLY A 227 6.96 -30.42 -4.60
C GLY A 227 6.45 -29.21 -3.80
N PHE A 228 5.41 -28.53 -4.28
CA PHE A 228 4.80 -27.39 -3.60
C PHE A 228 3.68 -27.84 -2.63
N ARG A 229 3.29 -26.97 -1.70
CA ARG A 229 2.36 -27.25 -0.60
C ARG A 229 1.13 -28.08 -1.00
N GLY A 230 0.46 -27.72 -2.09
CA GLY A 230 -0.75 -28.42 -2.56
C GLY A 230 -0.48 -29.63 -3.45
N SER A 231 0.76 -29.88 -3.89
CA SER A 231 1.09 -31.06 -4.70
C SER A 231 2.54 -31.52 -4.51
N PRO A 232 2.77 -32.73 -3.94
CA PRO A 232 4.11 -33.31 -3.90
C PRO A 232 4.59 -33.69 -5.30
N GLY A 233 3.68 -34.18 -6.16
CA GLY A 233 3.94 -34.51 -7.56
C GLY A 233 3.94 -33.30 -8.48
N GLU A 234 4.36 -33.54 -9.72
CA GLU A 234 4.37 -32.53 -10.77
C GLU A 234 2.95 -32.18 -11.26
N VAL A 235 2.69 -30.88 -11.35
CA VAL A 235 1.48 -30.30 -11.94
C VAL A 235 1.89 -29.47 -13.15
N LEU A 236 1.29 -29.76 -14.29
CA LEU A 236 1.48 -29.02 -15.53
C LEU A 236 0.19 -28.28 -15.89
N LEU A 237 0.29 -26.98 -16.14
CA LEU A 237 -0.81 -26.14 -16.59
C LEU A 237 -0.43 -25.44 -17.90
N ASP A 238 -1.12 -25.80 -18.98
CA ASP A 238 -1.05 -25.08 -20.25
C ASP A 238 -1.94 -23.82 -20.18
N LEU A 239 -1.34 -22.68 -20.50
CA LEU A 239 -1.96 -21.35 -20.54
C LEU A 239 -2.18 -20.86 -21.97
N THR A 240 -2.13 -21.77 -22.95
CA THR A 240 -2.37 -21.47 -24.36
C THR A 240 -3.69 -22.01 -24.88
N LYS A 241 -4.32 -21.24 -25.78
CA LYS A 241 -5.46 -21.67 -26.60
C LYS A 241 -5.02 -21.57 -28.06
N GLN A 242 -5.05 -22.69 -28.78
CA GLN A 242 -4.53 -22.77 -30.16
C GLN A 242 -3.08 -22.25 -30.27
N GLY A 243 -2.23 -22.58 -29.29
CA GLY A 243 -0.83 -22.20 -29.24
C GLY A 243 -0.54 -20.74 -28.85
N LYS A 244 -1.58 -19.91 -28.63
CA LYS A 244 -1.44 -18.51 -28.21
C LYS A 244 -1.66 -18.36 -26.69
N PRO A 245 -0.81 -17.60 -25.96
CA PRO A 245 -1.07 -17.25 -24.56
C PRO A 245 -2.47 -16.67 -24.38
N THR A 246 -3.22 -17.21 -23.44
CA THR A 246 -4.63 -16.85 -23.20
C THR A 246 -4.87 -16.68 -21.70
N SER A 247 -5.81 -15.79 -21.34
CA SER A 247 -6.27 -15.66 -19.96
C SER A 247 -6.90 -16.96 -19.48
N ILE A 248 -6.79 -17.25 -18.19
CA ILE A 248 -7.26 -18.50 -17.61
C ILE A 248 -8.12 -18.26 -16.38
N LEU A 249 -9.15 -19.08 -16.31
CA LEU A 249 -10.00 -19.25 -15.16
C LEU A 249 -9.60 -20.54 -14.41
N LEU A 250 -9.12 -20.42 -13.15
CA LEU A 250 -8.78 -21.56 -12.27
C LEU A 250 -9.77 -21.69 -11.09
N TRP A 251 -10.68 -22.66 -11.17
CA TRP A 251 -11.75 -22.85 -10.18
C TRP A 251 -11.59 -24.12 -9.36
N GLY A 252 -12.04 -24.09 -8.11
CA GLY A 252 -12.07 -25.29 -7.27
C GLY A 252 -12.46 -24.95 -5.83
N ASP A 253 -12.86 -25.97 -5.06
CA ASP A 253 -13.29 -25.78 -3.68
C ASP A 253 -12.17 -25.19 -2.80
N ASN A 254 -12.50 -24.67 -1.63
CA ASN A 254 -11.48 -24.14 -0.72
C ASN A 254 -10.57 -25.27 -0.22
N GLY A 255 -9.26 -25.04 -0.24
CA GLY A 255 -8.26 -26.02 0.21
C GLY A 255 -7.76 -27.02 -0.84
N VAL A 256 -8.28 -27.01 -2.08
CA VAL A 256 -7.85 -27.98 -3.13
C VAL A 256 -6.49 -27.68 -3.77
N GLY A 257 -5.82 -26.59 -3.37
CA GLY A 257 -4.48 -26.25 -3.88
C GLY A 257 -4.44 -25.21 -5.01
N LYS A 258 -5.50 -24.42 -5.26
CA LYS A 258 -5.49 -23.32 -6.27
C LYS A 258 -4.25 -22.42 -6.14
N SER A 259 -3.96 -21.96 -4.93
CA SER A 259 -2.81 -21.09 -4.65
C SER A 259 -1.47 -21.77 -4.93
N THR A 260 -1.37 -23.11 -5.03
CA THR A 260 -0.11 -23.79 -5.41
C THR A 260 0.35 -23.42 -6.81
N ILE A 261 -0.58 -23.27 -7.76
CA ILE A 261 -0.26 -22.84 -9.12
C ILE A 261 0.15 -21.36 -9.12
N VAL A 262 -0.61 -20.52 -8.41
CA VAL A 262 -0.30 -19.08 -8.23
C VAL A 262 1.07 -18.88 -7.60
N ASP A 263 1.37 -19.64 -6.56
CA ASP A 263 2.63 -19.63 -5.85
C ASP A 263 3.78 -20.09 -6.76
N GLY A 264 3.57 -21.11 -7.59
CA GLY A 264 4.54 -21.53 -8.60
C GLY A 264 4.84 -20.45 -9.64
N ILE A 265 3.82 -19.72 -10.10
CA ILE A 265 3.98 -18.59 -11.02
C ILE A 265 4.80 -17.47 -10.37
N GLU A 266 4.42 -17.02 -9.17
CA GLU A 266 5.13 -15.95 -8.47
C GLU A 266 6.58 -16.36 -8.16
N PHE A 267 6.77 -17.60 -7.70
CA PHE A 267 8.09 -18.13 -7.37
C PHE A 267 9.00 -18.11 -8.59
N ALA A 268 8.60 -18.74 -9.70
CA ALA A 268 9.41 -18.81 -10.91
C ALA A 268 9.73 -17.43 -11.50
N LEU A 269 8.75 -16.52 -11.51
CA LEU A 269 8.92 -15.18 -12.09
C LEU A 269 9.74 -14.25 -11.20
N GLN A 270 9.46 -14.22 -9.88
CA GLN A 270 9.92 -13.17 -8.97
C GLN A 270 10.82 -13.67 -7.83
N GLY A 271 11.03 -14.98 -7.70
CA GLY A 271 11.92 -15.59 -6.70
C GLY A 271 11.40 -15.47 -5.26
N ARG A 272 10.11 -15.24 -5.08
CA ARG A 272 9.47 -14.97 -3.80
C ARG A 272 8.00 -15.40 -3.82
N ASN A 273 7.41 -15.53 -2.63
CA ASN A 273 5.99 -15.86 -2.47
C ASN A 273 5.36 -15.02 -1.39
N ASP A 274 4.10 -14.62 -1.58
CA ASP A 274 3.35 -13.83 -0.60
C ASP A 274 4.14 -12.59 -0.14
N ARG A 275 4.75 -11.90 -1.11
CA ARG A 275 5.59 -10.70 -0.88
C ARG A 275 6.87 -10.94 -0.08
N SER A 276 7.24 -12.19 0.20
CA SER A 276 8.39 -12.57 1.03
C SER A 276 9.34 -13.53 0.32
N ALA A 277 10.65 -13.32 0.52
CA ALA A 277 11.69 -14.22 0.07
C ALA A 277 12.21 -15.14 1.21
N ASP A 278 11.58 -15.12 2.40
CA ASP A 278 11.91 -16.05 3.49
C ASP A 278 10.99 -17.26 3.48
N PHE A 279 11.57 -18.41 3.12
CA PHE A 279 10.88 -19.68 3.05
C PHE A 279 11.03 -20.52 4.33
N ASN A 280 11.68 -19.96 5.38
CA ASN A 280 12.03 -20.71 6.59
C ASN A 280 11.12 -20.39 7.79
N SER A 281 10.18 -19.47 7.64
CA SER A 281 9.28 -19.11 8.73
C SER A 281 8.39 -20.29 9.11
N SER A 282 8.46 -20.71 10.37
CA SER A 282 7.56 -21.72 10.94
C SER A 282 6.16 -21.18 11.25
N LEU A 283 5.97 -19.86 11.13
CA LEU A 283 4.72 -19.17 11.44
C LEU A 283 3.91 -18.84 10.19
N ARG A 284 4.45 -19.16 9.01
CA ARG A 284 3.81 -18.96 7.72
C ARG A 284 3.60 -20.31 7.03
N PRO A 285 2.64 -20.38 6.09
CA PRO A 285 2.52 -21.53 5.24
C PRO A 285 3.83 -21.80 4.49
N SER A 286 4.41 -22.99 4.69
CA SER A 286 5.54 -23.46 3.88
C SER A 286 5.11 -23.58 2.42
N ILE A 287 5.95 -23.07 1.51
CA ILE A 287 5.79 -23.28 0.07
C ILE A 287 6.09 -24.73 -0.32
N ARG A 288 7.06 -25.38 0.33
CA ARG A 288 7.46 -26.76 0.04
C ARG A 288 6.48 -27.72 0.71
N ASN A 289 6.09 -28.75 -0.03
CA ASN A 289 5.31 -29.87 0.49
C ASN A 289 6.10 -30.61 1.57
N ILE A 290 5.45 -30.98 2.66
CA ILE A 290 6.11 -31.70 3.78
C ILE A 290 6.63 -33.07 3.33
N ALA A 291 5.93 -33.73 2.40
CA ALA A 291 6.33 -35.03 1.88
C ALA A 291 7.39 -34.95 0.76
N SER A 292 7.73 -33.76 0.27
CA SER A 292 8.71 -33.59 -0.81
C SER A 292 10.02 -33.00 -0.28
N PRO A 293 11.18 -33.59 -0.60
CA PRO A 293 12.48 -33.02 -0.21
C PRO A 293 12.79 -31.72 -0.96
N THR A 294 12.28 -31.60 -2.19
CA THR A 294 12.55 -30.50 -3.12
C THR A 294 11.27 -29.77 -3.50
N ALA A 295 11.38 -28.50 -3.87
CA ALA A 295 10.32 -27.74 -4.51
C ALA A 295 10.90 -26.99 -5.71
N SER A 296 10.22 -27.02 -6.85
CA SER A 296 10.63 -26.27 -8.04
C SER A 296 9.43 -25.80 -8.84
N ALA A 297 9.60 -24.67 -9.53
CA ALA A 297 8.63 -24.16 -10.48
C ALA A 297 9.32 -23.68 -11.75
N SER A 298 8.66 -23.91 -12.88
CA SER A 298 9.12 -23.59 -14.22
C SER A 298 8.00 -22.84 -14.95
N VAL A 299 8.32 -21.73 -15.59
CA VAL A 299 7.38 -20.94 -16.41
C VAL A 299 7.94 -20.75 -17.81
N SER A 300 7.23 -21.25 -18.82
CA SER A 300 7.55 -21.00 -20.23
C SER A 300 6.86 -19.72 -20.70
N LEU A 301 7.60 -18.87 -21.42
CA LEU A 301 7.15 -17.55 -21.86
C LEU A 301 6.89 -17.49 -23.37
N SER A 302 6.24 -16.42 -23.81
CA SER A 302 5.86 -16.17 -25.22
C SER A 302 7.05 -16.03 -26.17
N ASP A 303 8.22 -15.61 -25.68
CA ASP A 303 9.47 -15.52 -26.43
C ASP A 303 10.21 -16.87 -26.56
N GLY A 304 9.64 -17.95 -26.00
CA GLY A 304 10.23 -19.29 -26.02
C GLY A 304 11.21 -19.56 -24.88
N THR A 305 11.51 -18.57 -24.04
CA THR A 305 12.35 -18.78 -22.85
C THR A 305 11.60 -19.56 -21.77
N VAL A 306 12.36 -20.25 -20.93
CA VAL A 306 11.85 -20.97 -19.76
C VAL A 306 12.57 -20.42 -18.52
N LEU A 307 11.78 -20.05 -17.51
CA LEU A 307 12.26 -19.57 -16.23
C LEU A 307 12.08 -20.67 -15.18
N ASP A 308 13.20 -21.28 -14.80
CA ASP A 308 13.25 -22.32 -13.79
C ASP A 308 13.75 -21.76 -12.46
N ARG A 309 13.11 -22.16 -11.37
CA ARG A 309 13.61 -21.92 -10.02
C ARG A 309 13.38 -23.13 -9.12
N SER A 310 14.37 -23.44 -8.29
CA SER A 310 14.29 -24.43 -7.22
C SER A 310 14.43 -23.79 -5.85
N LEU A 311 13.91 -24.47 -4.83
CA LEU A 311 14.14 -24.14 -3.44
C LEU A 311 15.36 -24.92 -2.95
N ASP A 312 16.46 -24.22 -2.75
CA ASP A 312 17.76 -24.78 -2.39
C ASP A 312 18.07 -24.53 -0.91
N VAL A 313 18.99 -25.31 -0.35
CA VAL A 313 19.51 -25.10 1.01
C VAL A 313 20.86 -24.41 0.89
N ASN A 314 21.02 -23.24 1.51
CA ASN A 314 22.29 -22.51 1.52
C ASN A 314 23.31 -23.14 2.51
N GLU A 315 24.53 -22.61 2.54
CA GLU A 315 25.62 -23.06 3.42
C GLU A 315 25.26 -23.05 4.93
N VAL A 316 24.26 -22.26 5.31
CA VAL A 316 23.77 -22.10 6.70
C VAL A 316 22.54 -22.96 6.97
N GLY A 317 22.17 -23.86 6.06
CA GLY A 317 21.02 -24.76 6.23
C GLY A 317 19.66 -24.10 6.05
N ARG A 318 19.59 -22.86 5.52
CA ARG A 318 18.33 -22.16 5.26
C ARG A 318 17.87 -22.35 3.82
N LEU A 319 16.56 -22.51 3.65
CA LEU A 319 15.88 -22.54 2.36
C LEU A 319 15.95 -21.17 1.70
N VAL A 320 16.42 -21.14 0.46
CA VAL A 320 16.52 -19.96 -0.40
C VAL A 320 16.07 -20.31 -1.81
N ALA A 321 15.59 -19.33 -2.57
CA ALA A 321 15.36 -19.55 -4.00
C ALA A 321 16.72 -19.66 -4.72
N SER A 322 16.79 -20.54 -5.72
CA SER A 322 17.93 -20.66 -6.62
C SER A 322 18.30 -19.30 -7.24
N ASN A 323 19.60 -19.02 -7.35
CA ASN A 323 20.12 -17.72 -7.73
C ASN A 323 19.96 -17.43 -9.24
N HIS A 324 18.77 -17.02 -9.65
CA HIS A 324 18.46 -16.55 -11.00
C HIS A 324 17.96 -15.10 -10.97
N PRO A 325 18.46 -14.21 -11.85
CA PRO A 325 17.98 -12.83 -11.89
C PRO A 325 16.50 -12.78 -12.27
N VAL A 326 15.75 -11.87 -11.65
CA VAL A 326 14.36 -11.59 -12.06
C VAL A 326 14.41 -10.81 -13.37
N ARG A 327 13.72 -11.31 -14.40
CA ARG A 327 13.66 -10.67 -15.71
C ARG A 327 13.07 -9.25 -15.61
N PRO A 328 13.59 -8.28 -16.38
CA PRO A 328 13.12 -6.89 -16.35
C PRO A 328 11.58 -6.74 -16.43
N GLY A 329 10.91 -7.52 -17.28
CA GLY A 329 9.46 -7.48 -17.42
C GLY A 329 8.68 -7.88 -16.17
N PHE A 330 9.29 -8.50 -15.16
CA PHE A 330 8.59 -8.96 -13.96
C PHE A 330 9.14 -8.34 -12.67
N ARG A 331 9.87 -7.21 -12.75
CA ARG A 331 10.61 -6.63 -11.62
C ARG A 331 9.97 -5.38 -11.00
N ILE A 332 9.21 -4.62 -11.78
CA ILE A 332 8.69 -3.30 -11.37
C ILE A 332 7.57 -3.47 -10.36
N ALA A 333 6.67 -4.41 -10.60
CA ALA A 333 5.52 -4.68 -9.74
C ALA A 333 5.31 -6.18 -9.50
N PRO A 334 4.60 -6.53 -8.43
CA PRO A 334 4.33 -7.92 -8.11
C PRO A 334 3.22 -8.46 -9.01
N VAL A 335 3.42 -9.67 -9.55
CA VAL A 335 2.52 -10.23 -10.58
C VAL A 335 1.22 -10.78 -10.00
N VAL A 336 1.19 -11.02 -8.68
CA VAL A 336 0.04 -11.55 -7.95
C VAL A 336 -0.54 -10.49 -7.02
N ILE A 337 -1.86 -10.28 -7.10
CA ILE A 337 -2.64 -9.60 -6.07
C ILE A 337 -3.43 -10.67 -5.31
N ARG A 338 -3.22 -10.73 -4.00
CA ARG A 338 -3.93 -11.65 -3.10
C ARG A 338 -4.94 -10.89 -2.24
N ARG A 339 -5.94 -11.60 -1.72
CA ARG A 339 -6.85 -11.05 -0.71
C ARG A 339 -6.10 -10.45 0.50
N ALA A 340 -5.02 -11.08 0.94
CA ALA A 340 -4.21 -10.58 2.06
C ALA A 340 -3.58 -9.20 1.78
N ASP A 341 -3.21 -8.89 0.52
CA ASP A 341 -2.69 -7.57 0.15
C ASP A 341 -3.77 -6.50 0.26
N ILE A 342 -4.98 -6.81 -0.19
CA ILE A 342 -6.15 -5.91 -0.18
C ILE A 342 -6.52 -5.53 1.25
N LEU A 343 -6.66 -6.53 2.13
CA LEU A 343 -6.99 -6.30 3.53
C LEU A 343 -5.91 -5.49 4.23
N ARG A 344 -4.63 -5.86 4.03
CA ARG A 344 -3.49 -5.18 4.66
C ARG A 344 -3.41 -3.71 4.32
N PHE A 345 -3.78 -3.29 3.11
CA PHE A 345 -3.62 -1.91 2.67
C PHE A 345 -4.40 -0.90 3.53
N LEU A 346 -5.71 -1.11 3.70
CA LEU A 346 -6.54 -0.17 4.47
C LEU A 346 -6.49 -0.40 5.98
N ASP A 347 -6.10 -1.60 6.43
CA ASP A 347 -5.87 -1.93 7.84
C ASP A 347 -4.53 -1.42 8.36
N SER A 348 -3.57 -1.12 7.48
CA SER A 348 -2.30 -0.49 7.86
C SER A 348 -2.51 0.94 8.39
N GLU A 349 -1.72 1.29 9.41
CA GLU A 349 -1.72 2.63 9.99
C GLU A 349 -1.39 3.70 8.94
N THR A 350 -2.10 4.82 8.96
CA THR A 350 -1.93 5.92 7.99
C THR A 350 -0.48 6.37 7.82
N LEU A 351 0.30 6.43 8.91
CA LEU A 351 1.68 6.94 8.90
C LEU A 351 2.67 6.01 8.19
N THR A 352 2.35 4.73 8.07
CA THR A 352 3.21 3.71 7.45
C THR A 352 2.56 3.07 6.22
N ARG A 353 1.30 3.35 5.91
CA ARG A 353 0.56 2.73 4.79
C ARG A 353 1.30 2.79 3.45
N GLY A 354 2.10 3.82 3.19
CA GLY A 354 2.91 3.91 1.97
C GLY A 354 3.94 2.78 1.82
N THR A 355 4.37 2.15 2.91
CA THR A 355 5.34 1.03 2.90
C THR A 355 4.79 -0.21 2.23
N VAL A 356 3.46 -0.35 2.12
CA VAL A 356 2.79 -1.45 1.38
C VAL A 356 3.23 -1.48 -0.09
N PHE A 357 3.60 -0.33 -0.67
CA PHE A 357 4.04 -0.22 -2.06
C PHE A 357 5.56 -0.19 -2.24
N PHE A 358 6.35 -0.46 -1.20
CA PHE A 358 7.81 -0.45 -1.34
C PHE A 358 8.31 -1.59 -2.24
N ASP A 359 7.59 -2.69 -2.33
CA ASP A 359 7.92 -3.74 -3.29
C ASP A 359 7.47 -3.43 -4.74
N TYR A 360 7.01 -2.21 -5.01
CA TYR A 360 6.75 -1.65 -6.34
C TYR A 360 7.81 -0.60 -6.70
N PHE A 361 8.08 -0.43 -7.98
CA PHE A 361 9.07 0.52 -8.52
C PHE A 361 10.43 0.38 -7.81
N SER A 362 10.91 -0.88 -7.80
CA SER A 362 12.22 -1.29 -7.28
C SER A 362 13.38 -0.67 -8.07
N ASP A 363 14.62 -0.95 -7.67
CA ASP A 363 15.78 -0.37 -8.37
C ASP A 363 15.89 -0.96 -9.79
N PRO A 364 15.97 -0.14 -10.87
CA PRO A 364 16.15 -0.64 -12.22
C PRO A 364 17.31 -1.64 -12.37
N GLU A 365 18.40 -1.47 -11.61
CA GLU A 365 19.57 -2.37 -11.64
C GLU A 365 19.59 -3.40 -10.49
N GLY A 366 18.63 -3.35 -9.57
CA GLY A 366 18.63 -4.14 -8.33
C GLY A 366 17.72 -5.38 -8.35
N SER A 367 17.58 -5.99 -7.18
CA SER A 367 16.63 -7.09 -6.93
C SER A 367 15.19 -6.57 -6.78
N MET A 368 14.24 -7.49 -6.62
CA MET A 368 12.87 -7.12 -6.19
C MET A 368 12.90 -6.25 -4.93
N GLY A 369 11.99 -5.28 -4.87
CA GLY A 369 11.82 -4.44 -3.69
C GLY A 369 11.31 -5.26 -2.50
N GLN A 370 11.76 -4.92 -1.30
CA GLN A 370 11.32 -5.53 -0.04
C GLN A 370 10.53 -4.52 0.77
N ARG A 371 9.52 -5.02 1.50
CA ARG A 371 8.74 -4.17 2.41
C ARG A 371 9.42 -4.11 3.79
N PRO A 372 9.56 -2.94 4.42
CA PRO A 372 10.23 -2.81 5.72
C PRO A 372 9.51 -3.55 6.85
N ASP A 373 8.19 -3.52 6.84
CA ASP A 373 7.33 -4.21 7.80
C ASP A 373 7.42 -5.74 7.67
N GLU A 374 7.65 -6.25 6.46
CA GLU A 374 7.96 -7.64 6.20
C GLU A 374 9.32 -8.03 6.80
N GLU A 375 10.35 -7.18 6.66
CA GLU A 375 11.64 -7.39 7.32
C GLU A 375 11.54 -7.43 8.85
N LEU A 376 10.79 -6.49 9.43
CA LEU A 376 10.51 -6.46 10.86
C LEU A 376 9.77 -7.72 11.31
N ARG A 377 8.72 -8.12 10.59
CA ARG A 377 7.97 -9.33 10.89
C ARG A 377 8.85 -10.58 10.82
N MET A 378 9.70 -10.71 9.81
CA MET A 378 10.66 -11.82 9.72
C MET A 378 11.60 -11.87 10.94
N LEU A 379 12.12 -10.71 11.37
CA LEU A 379 12.97 -10.63 12.56
C LEU A 379 12.21 -10.99 13.85
N GLU A 380 10.93 -10.62 13.97
CA GLU A 380 10.08 -10.98 15.11
C GLU A 380 9.73 -12.47 15.14
N GLU A 381 9.42 -13.06 13.99
CA GLU A 381 9.19 -14.50 13.84
C GLU A 381 10.47 -15.28 14.18
N GLU A 382 11.62 -14.82 13.69
CA GLU A 382 12.92 -15.40 14.04
C GLU A 382 13.21 -15.27 15.54
N ARG A 383 12.94 -14.10 16.15
CA ARG A 383 13.07 -13.88 17.60
C ARG A 383 12.23 -14.88 18.39
N PHE A 384 10.99 -15.13 17.96
CA PHE A 384 10.11 -16.11 18.60
C PHE A 384 10.72 -17.51 18.53
N SER A 385 11.15 -17.94 17.35
CA SER A 385 11.75 -19.27 17.15
C SER A 385 13.02 -19.49 17.99
N VAL A 386 13.91 -18.48 18.02
CA VAL A 386 15.14 -18.48 18.81
C VAL A 386 14.83 -18.53 20.30
N ARG A 387 13.78 -17.81 20.77
CA ARG A 387 13.35 -17.84 22.16
C ARG A 387 12.87 -19.23 22.58
N VAL A 388 12.10 -19.91 21.73
CA VAL A 388 11.62 -21.28 21.99
C VAL A 388 12.79 -22.27 22.04
N ARG A 389 13.69 -22.23 21.04
CA ARG A 389 14.89 -23.09 21.01
C ARG A 389 15.79 -22.85 22.21
N ARG A 390 15.98 -21.60 22.62
CA ARG A 390 16.75 -21.24 23.82
C ARG A 390 16.16 -21.87 25.08
N ALA A 391 14.84 -21.79 25.26
CA ALA A 391 14.15 -22.34 26.43
C ALA A 391 14.10 -23.88 26.44
N ASP A 392 14.11 -24.53 25.27
CA ASP A 392 14.23 -25.99 25.15
C ASP A 392 15.65 -26.46 25.49
N LEU A 393 16.67 -25.90 24.83
CA LEU A 393 18.07 -26.25 25.04
C LEU A 393 18.54 -25.94 26.47
N ALA A 394 18.12 -24.81 27.05
CA ALA A 394 18.42 -24.49 28.44
C ALA A 394 17.81 -25.52 29.41
N ARG A 395 16.56 -25.97 29.18
CA ARG A 395 15.94 -27.02 29.98
C ARG A 395 16.60 -28.39 29.81
N ARG A 396 17.04 -28.72 28.59
CA ARG A 396 17.81 -29.96 28.34
C ARG A 396 19.14 -29.93 29.10
N LEU A 397 19.85 -28.80 29.07
CA LEU A 397 21.10 -28.63 29.79
C LEU A 397 20.91 -28.69 31.31
N ASP A 398 19.84 -28.06 31.81
CA ASP A 398 19.44 -28.14 33.22
C ASP A 398 19.10 -29.56 33.65
N ALA A 399 18.45 -30.36 32.80
CA ALA A 399 18.19 -31.77 33.07
C ALA A 399 19.46 -32.64 33.15
N TYR A 400 20.51 -32.29 32.41
CA TYR A 400 21.82 -32.95 32.54
C TYR A 400 22.56 -32.51 33.82
N PHE A 401 22.32 -31.29 34.31
CA PHE A 401 23.00 -30.69 35.47
C PHE A 401 22.02 -30.01 36.45
N PRO A 402 21.12 -30.77 37.11
CA PRO A 402 20.02 -30.20 37.89
C PRO A 402 20.48 -29.44 39.15
N ASP A 403 21.66 -29.77 39.67
CA ASP A 403 22.22 -29.15 40.88
C ASP A 403 23.07 -27.89 40.57
N SER A 404 23.18 -27.49 39.30
CA SER A 404 24.03 -26.36 38.89
C SER A 404 23.51 -25.00 39.36
N GLY A 405 22.19 -24.84 39.52
CA GLY A 405 21.55 -23.58 39.94
C GLY A 405 21.77 -22.41 38.98
N ASN A 406 22.29 -22.66 37.76
CA ASN A 406 22.68 -21.65 36.79
C ASN A 406 21.51 -21.30 35.85
N ASP A 407 21.36 -20.02 35.50
CA ASP A 407 20.43 -19.60 34.44
C ASP A 407 21.10 -19.73 33.07
N PHE A 408 20.89 -20.87 32.40
CA PHE A 408 21.43 -21.14 31.06
C PHE A 408 20.78 -20.31 29.94
N THR A 409 19.79 -19.46 30.24
CA THR A 409 19.21 -18.54 29.26
C THR A 409 20.04 -17.26 29.08
N ASP A 410 21.00 -17.00 29.97
CA ASP A 410 21.99 -15.93 29.86
C ASP A 410 23.34 -16.44 29.34
N LYS A 411 23.93 -15.68 28.41
CA LYS A 411 25.21 -16.04 27.79
C LYS A 411 26.36 -16.04 28.80
N SER A 412 26.40 -15.08 29.72
CA SER A 412 27.50 -14.95 30.68
C SER A 412 27.46 -16.08 31.70
N SER A 413 26.26 -16.43 32.17
CA SER A 413 26.04 -17.58 33.05
C SER A 413 26.43 -18.90 32.38
N LEU A 414 26.05 -19.13 31.12
CA LEU A 414 26.45 -20.33 30.38
C LEU A 414 27.98 -20.43 30.22
N GLU A 415 28.65 -19.35 29.82
CA GLU A 415 30.11 -19.37 29.64
C GLU A 415 30.84 -19.58 30.98
N ARG A 416 30.32 -19.02 32.08
CA ARG A 416 30.85 -19.27 33.42
C ARG A 416 30.71 -20.74 33.80
N PHE A 417 29.52 -21.31 33.64
CA PHE A 417 29.28 -22.72 33.91
C PHE A 417 30.23 -23.62 33.11
N VAL A 418 30.35 -23.40 31.79
CA VAL A 418 31.24 -24.21 30.94
C VAL A 418 32.69 -24.08 31.38
N LYS A 419 33.16 -22.87 31.69
CA LYS A 419 34.58 -22.66 32.01
C LYS A 419 34.94 -23.08 33.44
N GLU A 420 34.13 -22.70 34.42
CA GLU A 420 34.47 -22.76 35.85
C GLU A 420 33.91 -24.01 36.53
N GLU A 421 32.77 -24.54 36.09
CA GLU A 421 32.10 -25.68 36.73
C GLU A 421 32.28 -26.98 35.93
N LEU A 422 32.17 -26.90 34.60
CA LEU A 422 32.24 -28.05 33.70
C LEU A 422 33.69 -28.42 33.34
N LEU A 423 34.52 -27.43 32.99
CA LEU A 423 35.93 -27.66 32.58
C LEU A 423 36.93 -27.55 33.74
N ALA A 424 36.81 -26.54 34.61
CA ALA A 424 37.74 -26.31 35.73
C ALA A 424 37.20 -26.75 37.11
N GLY A 425 35.96 -27.24 37.18
CA GLY A 425 35.24 -27.49 38.43
C GLY A 425 35.16 -28.97 38.86
N PRO A 426 34.39 -29.27 39.92
CA PRO A 426 34.34 -30.59 40.59
C PRO A 426 33.72 -31.73 39.77
N LEU A 427 33.12 -31.44 38.61
CA LEU A 427 32.65 -32.44 37.63
C LEU A 427 33.81 -33.02 36.78
N GLY A 428 34.96 -32.35 36.77
CA GLY A 428 36.30 -32.88 36.53
C GLY A 428 36.55 -33.72 35.27
N LEU A 429 37.07 -33.11 34.21
CA LEU A 429 37.76 -33.83 33.13
C LEU A 429 39.24 -33.39 32.92
N GLY A 430 39.82 -32.63 33.86
CA GLY A 430 41.27 -32.39 33.98
C GLY A 430 41.78 -31.04 33.44
N GLU A 431 43.03 -30.68 33.81
CA GLU A 431 43.70 -29.39 33.52
C GLU A 431 43.89 -29.08 32.02
N ASP A 432 43.68 -30.07 31.13
CA ASP A 432 43.71 -29.93 29.68
C ASP A 432 42.29 -29.74 29.09
N ALA A 433 41.88 -28.48 28.93
CA ALA A 433 40.55 -28.09 28.44
C ALA A 433 40.06 -28.79 27.15
N PRO A 434 40.90 -29.13 26.14
CA PRO A 434 40.45 -29.86 24.95
C PRO A 434 40.05 -31.31 25.25
N ALA A 435 40.86 -32.02 26.05
CA ALA A 435 40.58 -33.41 26.43
C ALA A 435 39.33 -33.50 27.32
N ALA A 436 39.13 -32.48 28.16
CA ALA A 436 37.97 -32.35 29.02
C ALA A 436 36.66 -32.11 28.24
N TRP A 437 36.71 -31.29 27.19
CA TRP A 437 35.57 -31.11 26.31
C TRP A 437 35.23 -32.40 25.55
N ASP A 438 36.24 -33.11 25.05
CA ASP A 438 36.05 -34.33 24.26
C ASP A 438 35.51 -35.54 25.04
N ALA A 439 35.69 -35.56 26.36
CA ALA A 439 35.18 -36.61 27.23
C ALA A 439 33.68 -36.43 27.61
N LEU A 440 33.06 -35.30 27.26
CA LEU A 440 31.60 -35.13 27.37
C LEU A 440 30.87 -35.98 26.31
N SER A 441 29.64 -36.41 26.63
CA SER A 441 28.79 -37.06 25.64
C SER A 441 28.53 -36.11 24.46
N GLU A 442 28.39 -36.69 23.28
CA GLU A 442 28.09 -35.95 22.04
C GLU A 442 26.83 -35.08 22.22
N GLU A 443 25.78 -35.63 22.86
CA GLU A 443 24.54 -34.91 23.15
C GLU A 443 24.73 -33.65 24.01
N VAL A 444 25.60 -33.70 25.02
CA VAL A 444 25.85 -32.55 25.91
C VAL A 444 26.65 -31.49 25.16
N ARG A 445 27.68 -31.89 24.41
CA ARG A 445 28.48 -30.97 23.57
C ARG A 445 27.61 -30.27 22.53
N ASP A 446 26.76 -31.02 21.84
CA ASP A 446 25.84 -30.50 20.82
C ASP A 446 24.82 -29.55 21.44
N THR A 447 24.29 -29.88 22.62
CA THR A 447 23.36 -29.01 23.36
C THR A 447 24.02 -27.69 23.74
N ILE A 448 25.25 -27.72 24.27
CA ILE A 448 26.00 -26.50 24.64
C ILE A 448 26.35 -25.67 23.40
N SER A 449 26.85 -26.30 22.33
CA SER A 449 27.19 -25.62 21.08
C SER A 449 25.95 -24.96 20.46
N SER A 450 24.85 -25.71 20.34
CA SER A 450 23.58 -25.20 19.83
C SER A 450 23.04 -24.06 20.68
N LEU A 451 23.16 -24.14 22.01
CA LEU A 451 22.72 -23.08 22.92
C LEU A 451 23.57 -21.81 22.77
N ARG A 452 24.89 -21.94 22.63
CA ARG A 452 25.80 -20.81 22.32
C ARG A 452 25.39 -20.11 21.02
N ASP A 453 25.13 -20.87 19.96
CA ASP A 453 24.70 -20.34 18.67
C ASP A 453 23.36 -19.61 18.76
N VAL A 454 22.38 -20.20 19.46
CA VAL A 454 21.07 -19.61 19.69
C VAL A 454 21.18 -18.30 20.50
N LEU A 455 22.01 -18.26 21.54
CA LEU A 455 22.25 -17.05 22.35
C LEU A 455 22.94 -15.94 21.55
N ALA A 456 23.95 -16.29 20.75
CA ALA A 456 24.60 -15.34 19.84
C ALA A 456 23.60 -14.79 18.81
N ARG A 457 22.78 -15.66 18.21
CA ARG A 457 21.76 -15.27 17.24
C ARG A 457 20.68 -14.38 17.87
N SER A 458 20.26 -14.66 19.10
CA SER A 458 19.31 -13.84 19.86
C SER A 458 19.82 -12.39 20.03
N GLN A 459 21.11 -12.21 20.35
CA GLN A 459 21.72 -10.89 20.46
C GLN A 459 21.78 -10.16 19.12
N ILE A 460 22.09 -10.85 18.02
CA ILE A 460 22.09 -10.28 16.67
C ILE A 460 20.68 -9.81 16.29
N ILE A 461 19.66 -10.64 16.49
CA ILE A 461 18.27 -10.29 16.18
C ILE A 461 17.80 -9.10 17.01
N LYS A 462 18.13 -9.07 18.31
CA LYS A 462 17.79 -7.94 19.18
C LYS A 462 18.36 -6.62 18.63
N ARG A 463 19.65 -6.60 18.28
CA ARG A 463 20.29 -5.43 17.67
C ARG A 463 19.67 -5.06 16.31
N LYS A 464 19.30 -6.05 15.50
CA LYS A 464 18.62 -5.81 14.21
C LYS A 464 17.22 -5.23 14.39
N LEU A 465 16.44 -5.71 15.37
CA LEU A 465 15.12 -5.15 15.68
C LEU A 465 15.23 -3.72 16.22
N GLU A 466 16.16 -3.46 17.14
CA GLU A 466 16.43 -2.10 17.63
C GLU A 466 16.79 -1.14 16.49
N LYS A 467 17.67 -1.57 15.57
CA LYS A 467 18.00 -0.83 14.35
C LYS A 467 16.85 -0.75 13.35
N GLY A 468 16.01 -1.78 13.24
CA GLY A 468 14.88 -1.85 12.31
C GLY A 468 13.76 -0.88 12.70
N VAL A 469 13.53 -0.72 14.01
CA VAL A 469 12.65 0.32 14.55
C VAL A 469 13.19 1.72 14.21
N GLU A 470 14.51 1.90 14.23
CA GLU A 470 15.16 3.11 13.69
C GLU A 470 15.17 3.18 12.15
N ALA A 471 15.01 2.07 11.42
CA ALA A 471 15.04 1.99 9.95
C ALA A 471 13.69 2.32 9.28
N LEU A 472 12.59 2.36 10.02
CA LEU A 472 11.37 3.10 9.62
C LEU A 472 11.63 4.61 9.50
N ASN A 473 12.85 5.07 9.81
CA ASN A 473 13.27 6.42 9.52
C ASN A 473 13.32 6.64 7.99
N PRO A 474 12.60 7.65 7.47
CA PRO A 474 12.50 7.97 6.05
C PRO A 474 13.84 8.17 5.35
N VAL A 475 14.96 8.37 6.08
CA VAL A 475 16.31 8.51 5.50
C VAL A 475 16.76 7.28 4.71
N VAL A 476 16.49 6.07 5.19
CA VAL A 476 16.94 4.81 4.54
C VAL A 476 16.20 4.59 3.22
N TYR A 477 14.91 4.94 3.20
CA TYR A 477 14.03 4.69 2.06
C TYR A 477 13.78 5.93 1.18
N ARG A 478 14.53 7.03 1.35
CA ARG A 478 14.33 8.26 0.55
C ARG A 478 14.32 8.00 -0.95
N GLN A 479 15.24 7.17 -1.43
CA GLN A 479 15.32 6.83 -2.85
C GLN A 479 14.10 6.02 -3.32
N GLN A 480 13.59 5.13 -2.49
CA GLN A 480 12.37 4.37 -2.79
C GLN A 480 11.13 5.26 -2.76
N LEU A 481 11.02 6.13 -1.76
CA LEU A 481 9.96 7.13 -1.63
C LEU A 481 9.93 8.09 -2.81
N ALA A 482 11.10 8.58 -3.26
CA ALA A 482 11.20 9.44 -4.42
C ALA A 482 10.69 8.78 -5.70
N ARG A 483 10.79 7.45 -5.81
CA ARG A 483 10.32 6.69 -6.98
C ARG A 483 8.82 6.40 -6.94
N ILE A 484 8.29 6.00 -5.78
CA ILE A 484 6.88 5.62 -5.65
C ILE A 484 5.95 6.82 -5.50
N SER A 485 6.39 7.91 -4.85
CA SER A 485 5.49 9.02 -4.52
C SER A 485 4.85 9.68 -5.75
N PRO A 486 5.59 9.94 -6.85
CA PRO A 486 5.00 10.46 -8.10
C PRO A 486 3.90 9.55 -8.64
N VAL A 487 4.16 8.24 -8.67
CA VAL A 487 3.21 7.23 -9.16
C VAL A 487 1.93 7.25 -8.32
N LEU A 488 2.07 7.23 -6.99
CA LEU A 488 0.96 7.14 -6.04
C LEU A 488 0.08 8.40 -6.06
N ARG A 489 0.66 9.60 -6.21
CA ARG A 489 -0.11 10.86 -6.31
C ARG A 489 -1.04 10.88 -7.51
N GLN A 490 -0.60 10.29 -8.62
CA GLN A 490 -1.38 10.23 -9.86
C GLN A 490 -2.42 9.08 -9.89
N VAL A 491 -2.66 8.37 -8.78
CA VAL A 491 -3.66 7.28 -8.71
C VAL A 491 -5.08 7.80 -8.52
N GLY A 492 -5.26 8.94 -7.84
CA GLY A 492 -6.58 9.39 -7.36
C GLY A 492 -7.64 9.59 -8.45
N GLU A 493 -7.28 10.19 -9.58
CA GLU A 493 -8.22 10.44 -10.68
C GLU A 493 -8.76 9.13 -11.30
N GLU A 494 -7.86 8.21 -11.63
CA GLU A 494 -8.22 6.91 -12.21
C GLU A 494 -8.96 6.02 -11.20
N LEU A 495 -8.57 6.07 -9.93
CA LEU A 495 -9.27 5.39 -8.84
C LEU A 495 -10.71 5.90 -8.69
N THR A 496 -10.90 7.23 -8.74
CA THR A 496 -12.23 7.86 -8.67
C THR A 496 -13.11 7.40 -9.83
N ALA A 497 -12.61 7.50 -11.06
CA ALA A 497 -13.36 7.13 -12.26
C ALA A 497 -13.76 5.64 -12.23
N SER A 498 -12.84 4.77 -11.84
CA SER A 498 -13.06 3.33 -11.75
C SER A 498 -14.08 2.98 -10.67
N PHE A 499 -13.97 3.58 -9.48
CA PHE A 499 -14.88 3.34 -8.38
C PHE A 499 -16.32 3.77 -8.72
N LEU A 500 -16.49 4.96 -9.31
CA LEU A 500 -17.81 5.48 -9.70
C LEU A 500 -18.43 4.67 -10.85
N ARG A 501 -17.61 4.21 -11.81
CA ARG A 501 -18.08 3.33 -12.89
C ARG A 501 -18.69 2.03 -12.36
N ILE A 502 -18.05 1.41 -11.35
CA ILE A 502 -18.44 0.12 -10.80
C ILE A 502 -19.62 0.27 -9.83
N THR A 503 -19.49 1.18 -8.84
CA THR A 503 -20.46 1.28 -7.75
C THR A 503 -21.67 2.13 -8.09
N ARG A 504 -21.53 3.05 -9.07
CA ARG A 504 -22.51 4.10 -9.37
C ARG A 504 -22.95 4.86 -8.12
N ALA A 505 -22.08 4.96 -7.12
CA ALA A 505 -22.37 5.56 -5.83
C ALA A 505 -22.53 7.09 -5.99
N PRO A 506 -23.77 7.63 -5.99
CA PRO A 506 -23.98 9.04 -6.31
C PRO A 506 -23.37 9.95 -5.26
N HIS A 507 -23.33 9.49 -4.00
CA HIS A 507 -22.84 10.29 -2.88
C HIS A 507 -21.33 10.56 -2.92
N VAL A 508 -20.54 9.81 -3.70
CA VAL A 508 -19.07 9.98 -3.80
C VAL A 508 -18.76 10.92 -4.95
N SER A 509 -18.01 11.99 -4.69
CA SER A 509 -17.57 12.94 -5.73
C SER A 509 -16.16 12.63 -6.21
N THR A 510 -15.19 12.54 -5.30
CA THR A 510 -13.79 12.22 -5.64
C THR A 510 -13.13 11.35 -4.58
N ILE A 511 -12.12 10.59 -4.99
CA ILE A 511 -11.22 9.82 -4.11
C ILE A 511 -9.82 10.38 -4.29
N GLN A 512 -9.34 11.09 -3.28
CA GLN A 512 -8.04 11.72 -3.24
C GLN A 512 -7.01 10.78 -2.61
N VAL A 513 -5.82 10.71 -3.22
CA VAL A 513 -4.69 9.94 -2.71
C VAL A 513 -3.60 10.92 -2.30
N LEU A 514 -3.32 10.96 -1.00
CA LEU A 514 -2.42 11.94 -0.40
C LEU A 514 -1.17 11.23 0.09
N VAL A 515 -0.02 11.62 -0.45
CA VAL A 515 1.28 11.00 -0.15
C VAL A 515 2.17 12.00 0.55
N GLY A 516 2.74 11.63 1.70
CA GLY A 516 3.75 12.46 2.36
C GLY A 516 3.21 13.61 3.21
N VAL A 517 1.89 13.77 3.37
CA VAL A 517 1.27 14.94 4.02
C VAL A 517 1.44 14.92 5.54
N SER A 518 1.09 13.81 6.18
CA SER A 518 1.17 13.62 7.63
C SER A 518 2.56 13.15 8.09
N GLY A 519 3.32 12.56 7.17
CA GLY A 519 4.70 12.14 7.35
C GLY A 519 5.25 11.57 6.05
N PRO A 520 6.57 11.40 5.91
CA PRO A 520 7.20 11.01 4.65
C PRO A 520 6.77 9.62 4.12
N LEU A 521 6.27 8.74 5.00
CA LEU A 521 5.75 7.41 4.67
C LEU A 521 4.21 7.36 4.61
N SER A 522 3.53 8.48 4.93
CA SER A 522 2.08 8.48 5.06
C SER A 522 1.40 8.40 3.71
N LEU A 523 0.39 7.55 3.61
CA LEU A 523 -0.47 7.42 2.45
C LEU A 523 -1.93 7.46 2.92
N ASP A 524 -2.62 8.55 2.64
CA ASP A 524 -4.01 8.76 3.03
C ASP A 524 -4.92 8.66 1.81
N VAL A 525 -6.03 7.94 1.96
CA VAL A 525 -7.12 7.92 0.98
C VAL A 525 -8.26 8.72 1.58
N VAL A 526 -8.65 9.81 0.93
CA VAL A 526 -9.72 10.69 1.39
C VAL A 526 -10.84 10.69 0.36
N VAL A 527 -12.06 10.41 0.82
CA VAL A 527 -13.25 10.42 -0.01
C VAL A 527 -13.93 11.76 0.17
N GLN A 528 -14.17 12.48 -0.92
CA GLN A 528 -15.05 13.63 -0.92
C GLN A 528 -16.46 13.20 -1.33
N PHE A 529 -17.46 13.77 -0.67
CA PHE A 529 -18.87 13.51 -0.92
C PHE A 529 -19.53 14.69 -1.63
N GLU A 530 -20.68 14.46 -2.28
CA GLU A 530 -21.43 15.51 -2.99
C GLU A 530 -21.87 16.66 -2.07
N ASN A 531 -22.06 16.40 -0.78
CA ASN A 531 -22.43 17.40 0.22
C ASN A 531 -21.25 18.31 0.64
N GLY A 532 -20.09 18.17 0.01
CA GLY A 532 -18.88 18.96 0.29
C GLY A 532 -18.09 18.52 1.51
N LYS A 533 -18.50 17.45 2.21
CA LYS A 533 -17.73 16.85 3.30
C LYS A 533 -16.72 15.84 2.76
N SER A 534 -15.66 15.61 3.52
CA SER A 534 -14.72 14.51 3.30
C SER A 534 -14.85 13.44 4.39
N GLY A 535 -14.25 12.28 4.17
CA GLY A 535 -14.11 11.24 5.18
C GLY A 535 -13.09 10.19 4.75
N PHE A 536 -12.58 9.44 5.72
CA PHE A 536 -11.74 8.29 5.41
C PHE A 536 -12.61 7.08 5.03
N PRO A 537 -12.21 6.23 4.06
CA PRO A 537 -12.92 5.00 3.71
C PRO A 537 -13.29 4.15 4.93
N GLN A 538 -12.39 4.05 5.92
CA GLN A 538 -12.59 3.27 7.14
C GLN A 538 -13.76 3.75 8.00
N GLN A 539 -14.15 5.02 7.90
CA GLN A 539 -15.19 5.63 8.72
C GLN A 539 -16.58 5.55 8.07
N VAL A 540 -16.63 5.46 6.74
CA VAL A 540 -17.84 5.75 5.95
C VAL A 540 -18.30 4.57 5.09
N PHE A 541 -17.38 3.71 4.67
CA PHE A 541 -17.67 2.65 3.72
C PHE A 541 -17.85 1.28 4.38
N SER A 542 -18.70 0.46 3.75
CA SER A 542 -18.84 -0.96 4.07
C SER A 542 -17.55 -1.72 3.76
N GLU A 543 -17.41 -2.93 4.30
CA GLU A 543 -16.25 -3.80 4.05
C GLU A 543 -16.02 -4.01 2.55
N GLY A 544 -17.06 -4.32 1.78
CA GLY A 544 -16.95 -4.50 0.33
C GLY A 544 -16.47 -3.24 -0.42
N TYR A 545 -16.86 -2.03 0.01
CA TYR A 545 -16.39 -0.79 -0.61
C TYR A 545 -14.93 -0.48 -0.26
N LYS A 546 -14.51 -0.77 0.97
CA LYS A 546 -13.10 -0.65 1.39
C LYS A 546 -12.22 -1.59 0.56
N ASP A 547 -12.61 -2.85 0.47
CA ASP A 547 -11.85 -3.86 -0.28
C ASP A 547 -11.83 -3.55 -1.78
N LEU A 548 -12.93 -3.01 -2.33
CA LEU A 548 -12.97 -2.55 -3.71
C LEU A 548 -11.99 -1.39 -3.96
N ILE A 549 -11.95 -0.39 -3.09
CA ILE A 549 -10.99 0.73 -3.23
C ILE A 549 -9.56 0.22 -3.16
N ALA A 550 -9.26 -0.67 -2.21
CA ALA A 550 -7.95 -1.28 -2.09
C ALA A 550 -7.57 -2.06 -3.36
N LEU A 551 -8.46 -2.89 -3.89
CA LEU A 551 -8.25 -3.62 -5.13
C LEU A 551 -8.01 -2.67 -6.31
N LEU A 552 -8.87 -1.68 -6.51
CA LEU A 552 -8.74 -0.69 -7.58
C LEU A 552 -7.42 0.08 -7.47
N PHE A 553 -6.98 0.42 -6.26
CA PHE A 553 -5.69 1.05 -6.04
C PHE A 553 -4.55 0.16 -6.54
N PHE A 554 -4.52 -1.11 -6.14
CA PHE A 554 -3.49 -2.06 -6.60
C PHE A 554 -3.52 -2.25 -8.13
N LEU A 555 -4.70 -2.31 -8.73
CA LEU A 555 -4.87 -2.41 -10.18
C LEU A 555 -4.30 -1.18 -10.90
N THR A 556 -4.61 0.03 -10.42
CA THR A 556 -4.09 1.28 -10.99
C THR A 556 -2.57 1.37 -10.88
N VAL A 557 -1.99 1.03 -9.72
CA VAL A 557 -0.53 1.00 -9.56
C VAL A 557 0.13 -0.04 -10.48
N THR A 558 -0.50 -1.20 -10.65
CA THR A 558 -0.02 -2.25 -11.56
C THR A 558 -0.06 -1.79 -13.02
N LYS A 559 -1.13 -1.09 -13.43
CA LYS A 559 -1.24 -0.49 -14.76
C LYS A 559 -0.18 0.57 -15.00
N LYS A 560 0.11 1.42 -14.01
CA LYS A 560 1.25 2.35 -14.06
C LYS A 560 2.58 1.61 -14.19
N ALA A 561 2.80 0.53 -13.46
CA ALA A 561 4.03 -0.27 -13.59
C ALA A 561 4.21 -0.83 -15.02
N ALA A 562 3.13 -1.27 -15.68
CA ALA A 562 3.18 -1.70 -17.08
C ALA A 562 3.52 -0.58 -18.06
N ALA A 563 3.06 0.65 -17.81
CA ALA A 563 3.48 1.81 -18.60
C ALA A 563 5.00 2.09 -18.50
N HIS A 564 5.65 1.59 -17.44
CA HIS A 564 7.09 1.70 -17.25
C HIS A 564 7.89 0.47 -17.71
N GLY A 565 7.28 -0.64 -18.14
CA GLY A 565 8.00 -1.80 -18.68
C GLY A 565 7.62 -3.15 -18.07
N GLN A 566 6.75 -3.18 -17.06
CA GLN A 566 6.21 -4.42 -16.53
C GLN A 566 5.41 -5.17 -17.62
N ALA A 567 5.65 -6.48 -17.73
CA ALA A 567 4.90 -7.39 -18.56
C ALA A 567 3.42 -7.36 -18.16
N LYS A 568 2.54 -7.33 -19.16
CA LYS A 568 1.09 -7.27 -18.97
C LYS A 568 0.50 -8.64 -18.62
N VAL A 569 0.93 -9.18 -17.49
CA VAL A 569 0.46 -10.41 -16.87
C VAL A 569 -0.01 -10.07 -15.45
N LEU A 570 -1.22 -10.46 -15.11
CA LEU A 570 -1.80 -10.21 -13.80
C LEU A 570 -2.48 -11.47 -13.26
N VAL A 571 -2.12 -11.84 -12.02
CA VAL A 571 -2.73 -12.95 -11.28
C VAL A 571 -3.59 -12.39 -10.16
N LEU A 572 -4.87 -12.75 -10.15
CA LEU A 572 -5.84 -12.38 -9.11
C LEU A 572 -6.18 -13.63 -8.31
N ASP A 573 -5.62 -13.76 -7.10
CA ASP A 573 -5.84 -14.91 -6.23
C ASP A 573 -6.94 -14.63 -5.20
N ASP A 574 -8.15 -15.13 -5.47
CA ASP A 574 -9.32 -15.07 -4.59
C ASP A 574 -9.65 -13.65 -4.05
N VAL A 575 -9.48 -12.62 -4.91
CA VAL A 575 -9.52 -11.20 -4.52
C VAL A 575 -10.92 -10.62 -4.23
N LEU A 576 -12.01 -11.28 -4.63
CA LEU A 576 -13.39 -10.75 -4.55
C LEU A 576 -14.29 -11.46 -3.53
N GLN A 577 -13.73 -12.03 -2.45
CA GLN A 577 -14.52 -12.83 -1.51
C GLN A 577 -15.49 -12.02 -0.62
N SER A 578 -15.19 -10.75 -0.35
CA SER A 578 -15.97 -9.86 0.53
C SER A 578 -16.95 -8.94 -0.21
N VAL A 579 -17.00 -9.05 -1.54
CA VAL A 579 -17.80 -8.17 -2.41
C VAL A 579 -19.06 -8.91 -2.86
N ASP A 580 -20.21 -8.24 -2.81
CA ASP A 580 -21.50 -8.79 -3.22
C ASP A 580 -21.53 -9.19 -4.69
N ALA A 581 -22.35 -10.18 -5.03
CA ALA A 581 -22.38 -10.78 -6.37
C ALA A 581 -22.58 -9.79 -7.53
N SER A 582 -23.45 -8.79 -7.37
CA SER A 582 -23.66 -7.75 -8.40
C SER A 582 -22.41 -6.92 -8.63
N VAL A 583 -21.76 -6.47 -7.55
CA VAL A 583 -20.53 -5.68 -7.64
C VAL A 583 -19.39 -6.50 -8.21
N ARG A 584 -19.29 -7.82 -7.90
CA ARG A 584 -18.27 -8.69 -8.52
C ARG A 584 -18.36 -8.69 -10.05
N VAL A 585 -19.58 -8.78 -10.59
CA VAL A 585 -19.82 -8.73 -12.05
C VAL A 585 -19.37 -7.38 -12.62
N ASP A 586 -19.77 -6.26 -12.01
CA ASP A 586 -19.37 -4.92 -12.46
C ASP A 586 -17.84 -4.71 -12.38
N VAL A 587 -17.18 -5.25 -11.34
CA VAL A 587 -15.71 -5.21 -11.21
C VAL A 587 -15.02 -6.00 -12.32
N MET A 588 -15.51 -7.19 -12.64
CA MET A 588 -14.94 -7.98 -13.73
C MET A 588 -15.23 -7.38 -15.11
N ASP A 589 -16.42 -6.80 -15.32
CA ASP A 589 -16.71 -6.05 -16.54
C ASP A 589 -15.71 -4.92 -16.75
N PHE A 590 -15.44 -4.12 -15.70
CA PHE A 590 -14.42 -3.08 -15.69
C PHE A 590 -13.01 -3.64 -15.98
N LEU A 591 -12.60 -4.68 -15.26
CA LEU A 591 -11.29 -5.32 -15.42
C LEU A 591 -11.06 -5.79 -16.85
N LEU A 592 -12.05 -6.44 -17.46
CA LEU A 592 -11.92 -6.97 -18.81
C LEU A 592 -11.82 -5.87 -19.88
N ASP A 593 -12.34 -4.67 -19.62
CA ASP A 593 -12.17 -3.53 -20.52
C ASP A 593 -10.80 -2.85 -20.35
N GLU A 594 -10.40 -2.60 -19.11
CA GLU A 594 -9.14 -1.91 -18.79
C GLU A 594 -7.90 -2.77 -19.01
N PHE A 595 -8.04 -4.10 -18.86
CA PHE A 595 -6.95 -5.08 -18.97
C PHE A 595 -7.13 -6.00 -20.19
N LYS A 596 -7.84 -5.55 -21.24
CA LYS A 596 -8.13 -6.35 -22.45
C LYS A 596 -6.89 -6.89 -23.18
N ASP A 597 -5.77 -6.19 -23.08
CA ASP A 597 -4.48 -6.55 -23.70
C ASP A 597 -3.53 -7.29 -22.73
N TRP A 598 -4.00 -7.59 -21.52
CA TRP A 598 -3.28 -8.35 -20.51
C TRP A 598 -3.68 -9.81 -20.55
N GLN A 599 -2.76 -10.67 -20.11
CA GLN A 599 -3.10 -12.05 -19.75
C GLN A 599 -3.47 -12.10 -18.26
N LEU A 600 -4.69 -12.55 -17.99
CA LEU A 600 -5.25 -12.65 -16.66
C LEU A 600 -5.23 -14.11 -16.19
N VAL A 601 -4.77 -14.35 -14.96
CA VAL A 601 -4.92 -15.62 -14.25
C VAL A 601 -5.83 -15.36 -13.06
N ILE A 602 -7.06 -15.84 -13.12
CA ILE A 602 -8.07 -15.55 -12.09
C ILE A 602 -8.37 -16.85 -11.34
N THR A 603 -8.29 -16.83 -10.01
CA THR A 603 -8.74 -17.95 -9.18
C THR A 603 -10.08 -17.63 -8.51
N GLY A 604 -10.87 -18.69 -8.26
CA GLY A 604 -12.15 -18.58 -7.57
C GLY A 604 -12.62 -19.91 -6.99
N HIS A 605 -13.61 -19.85 -6.09
CA HIS A 605 -14.19 -21.05 -5.45
C HIS A 605 -15.71 -21.17 -5.62
N ASP A 606 -16.42 -20.07 -5.89
CA ASP A 606 -17.88 -20.06 -6.03
C ASP A 606 -18.30 -20.44 -7.45
N ARG A 607 -19.19 -21.43 -7.59
CA ARG A 607 -19.70 -21.92 -8.89
C ARG A 607 -20.61 -20.90 -9.56
N GLY A 608 -21.49 -20.24 -8.79
CA GLY A 608 -22.36 -19.21 -9.37
C GLY A 608 -21.54 -18.05 -9.94
N TRP A 609 -20.48 -17.67 -9.24
CA TRP A 609 -19.51 -16.69 -9.72
C TRP A 609 -18.75 -17.13 -10.98
N HIS A 610 -18.36 -18.41 -11.06
CA HIS A 610 -17.71 -18.98 -12.24
C HIS A 610 -18.53 -18.77 -13.51
N ASP A 611 -19.81 -19.16 -13.46
CA ASP A 611 -20.73 -19.09 -14.60
C ASP A 611 -20.95 -17.64 -15.06
N GLN A 612 -21.10 -16.72 -14.09
CA GLN A 612 -21.21 -15.29 -14.37
C GLN A 612 -19.97 -14.75 -15.08
N LEU A 613 -18.78 -15.08 -14.59
CA LEU A 613 -17.54 -14.62 -15.19
C LEU A 613 -17.30 -15.22 -16.56
N ARG A 614 -17.55 -16.52 -16.75
CA ARG A 614 -17.47 -17.17 -18.06
C ARG A 614 -18.39 -16.50 -19.08
N SER A 615 -19.62 -16.20 -18.65
CA SER A 615 -20.59 -15.46 -19.47
C SER A 615 -20.05 -14.08 -19.85
N LEU A 616 -19.43 -13.33 -18.93
CA LEU A 616 -18.82 -12.02 -19.23
C LEU A 616 -17.71 -12.11 -20.29
N PHE A 617 -16.77 -13.06 -20.15
CA PHE A 617 -15.72 -13.28 -21.16
C PHE A 617 -16.32 -13.60 -22.53
N GLN A 618 -17.34 -14.46 -22.58
CA GLN A 618 -18.07 -14.77 -23.80
C GLN A 618 -18.78 -13.55 -24.39
N HIS A 619 -19.45 -12.74 -23.56
CA HIS A 619 -20.15 -11.54 -24.01
C HIS A 619 -19.19 -10.51 -24.63
N LYS A 620 -18.02 -10.30 -24.01
CA LYS A 620 -16.96 -9.42 -24.53
C LYS A 620 -16.14 -10.04 -25.67
N GLY A 621 -16.36 -11.31 -26.02
CA GLY A 621 -15.63 -12.00 -27.08
C GLY A 621 -14.15 -12.22 -26.77
N LEU A 622 -13.79 -12.24 -25.49
CA LEU A 622 -12.41 -12.44 -25.04
C LEU A 622 -12.13 -13.94 -24.90
N PRO A 623 -11.01 -14.45 -25.44
CA PRO A 623 -10.65 -15.85 -25.29
C PRO A 623 -10.25 -16.12 -23.83
N VAL A 624 -10.76 -17.22 -23.29
CA VAL A 624 -10.42 -17.68 -21.94
C VAL A 624 -10.31 -19.20 -21.91
N LEU A 625 -9.37 -19.69 -21.10
CA LEU A 625 -9.25 -21.10 -20.73
C LEU A 625 -10.00 -21.33 -19.43
N ASP A 626 -10.70 -22.46 -19.31
CA ASP A 626 -11.44 -22.81 -18.11
C ASP A 626 -10.90 -24.13 -17.54
N ARG A 627 -10.39 -24.08 -16.30
CA ARG A 627 -9.78 -25.21 -15.62
C ARG A 627 -10.34 -25.36 -14.23
N ARG A 628 -10.62 -26.60 -13.85
CA ARG A 628 -11.13 -26.96 -12.54
C ARG A 628 -10.12 -27.82 -11.79
N ILE A 629 -9.95 -27.53 -10.50
CA ILE A 629 -9.18 -28.35 -9.58
C ILE A 629 -10.19 -29.14 -8.74
N THR A 630 -10.29 -30.44 -9.01
CA THR A 630 -11.38 -31.30 -8.52
C THR A 630 -10.95 -32.28 -7.43
N ARG A 631 -9.67 -32.64 -7.37
CA ARG A 631 -9.12 -33.60 -6.40
C ARG A 631 -7.86 -33.06 -5.76
N TRP A 632 -7.78 -33.23 -4.45
CA TRP A 632 -6.57 -33.10 -3.67
C TRP A 632 -6.43 -34.33 -2.77
N SER A 633 -5.26 -34.95 -2.77
CA SER A 633 -4.87 -35.93 -1.74
C SER A 633 -3.47 -35.63 -1.26
N PHE A 634 -3.15 -36.07 -0.04
CA PHE A 634 -1.82 -35.87 0.52
C PHE A 634 -0.73 -36.50 -0.35
N ASP A 635 -0.99 -37.70 -0.89
CA ASP A 635 0.00 -38.47 -1.66
C ASP A 635 0.08 -38.05 -3.13
N ALA A 636 -1.06 -37.88 -3.81
CA ALA A 636 -1.09 -37.58 -5.25
C ALA A 636 -1.10 -36.08 -5.57
N GLY A 637 -1.38 -35.22 -4.58
CA GLY A 637 -1.50 -33.78 -4.79
C GLY A 637 -2.79 -33.38 -5.49
N LEU A 638 -2.72 -32.28 -6.24
CA LEU A 638 -3.87 -31.69 -6.93
C LEU A 638 -3.99 -32.17 -8.39
N THR A 639 -5.22 -32.31 -8.87
CA THR A 639 -5.50 -32.63 -10.28
C THR A 639 -6.18 -31.46 -10.96
N VAL A 640 -5.65 -31.05 -12.12
CA VAL A 640 -6.24 -30.01 -12.97
C VAL A 640 -6.98 -30.67 -14.12
N GLU A 641 -8.29 -30.40 -14.22
CA GLU A 641 -9.18 -30.91 -15.26
C GLU A 641 -9.71 -29.75 -16.11
N ASP A 642 -10.11 -30.07 -17.35
CA ASP A 642 -10.76 -29.09 -18.24
C ASP A 642 -12.26 -29.01 -17.90
N THR A 643 -12.75 -27.81 -17.58
CA THR A 643 -14.15 -27.61 -17.19
C THR A 643 -15.10 -27.72 -18.37
N ALA A 644 -14.66 -27.36 -19.58
CA ALA A 644 -15.53 -27.27 -20.77
C ALA A 644 -16.13 -28.62 -21.19
N HIS A 645 -15.51 -29.73 -20.77
CA HIS A 645 -15.89 -31.08 -21.19
C HIS A 645 -16.08 -32.02 -20.00
N GLY A 646 -16.33 -31.52 -18.78
CA GLY A 646 -16.30 -32.35 -17.56
C GLY A 646 -17.17 -33.61 -17.63
N SER A 647 -18.42 -33.49 -18.09
CA SER A 647 -19.34 -34.62 -18.27
C SER A 647 -18.97 -35.51 -19.47
N LEU A 648 -18.57 -34.92 -20.59
CA LEU A 648 -18.14 -35.64 -21.79
C LEU A 648 -16.87 -36.47 -21.52
N LYS A 649 -15.85 -35.87 -20.89
CA LYS A 649 -14.61 -36.55 -20.47
C LYS A 649 -14.87 -37.61 -19.41
N SER A 650 -15.79 -37.36 -18.47
CA SER A 650 -16.18 -38.37 -17.47
C SER A 650 -16.80 -39.59 -18.14
N LEU A 651 -17.64 -39.39 -19.15
CA LEU A 651 -18.18 -40.48 -19.95
C LEU A 651 -17.08 -41.20 -20.74
N ASP A 652 -16.25 -40.46 -21.47
CA ASP A 652 -15.13 -41.01 -22.25
C ASP A 652 -14.21 -41.88 -21.39
N SER A 653 -13.80 -41.37 -20.23
CA SER A 653 -12.97 -42.10 -19.27
C SER A 653 -13.66 -43.33 -18.65
N ALA A 654 -14.99 -43.32 -18.49
CA ALA A 654 -15.74 -44.46 -17.99
C ALA A 654 -15.89 -45.54 -19.07
N LEU A 655 -16.04 -45.12 -20.32
CA LEU A 655 -16.08 -46.00 -21.49
C LEU A 655 -14.73 -46.71 -21.70
N GLU A 656 -13.62 -45.98 -21.64
CA GLU A 656 -12.26 -46.52 -21.72
C GLU A 656 -11.96 -47.59 -20.66
N ARG A 657 -12.53 -47.42 -19.45
CA ARG A 657 -12.39 -48.38 -18.34
C ARG A 657 -13.34 -49.57 -18.42
N SER A 658 -14.24 -49.58 -19.41
CA SER A 658 -15.31 -50.57 -19.55
C SER A 658 -16.17 -50.74 -18.29
N ASP A 659 -16.38 -49.65 -17.54
CA ASP A 659 -17.18 -49.65 -16.31
C ASP A 659 -18.64 -49.34 -16.63
N SER A 660 -19.47 -50.39 -16.68
CA SER A 660 -20.91 -50.30 -17.00
C SER A 660 -21.67 -49.30 -16.13
N GLN A 661 -21.41 -49.30 -14.81
CA GLN A 661 -22.18 -48.48 -13.86
C GLN A 661 -21.72 -47.02 -13.92
N ALA A 662 -20.41 -46.78 -13.94
CA ALA A 662 -19.86 -45.44 -14.11
C ALA A 662 -20.28 -44.84 -15.47
N SER A 663 -20.26 -45.64 -16.54
CA SER A 663 -20.70 -45.22 -17.87
C SER A 663 -22.19 -44.85 -17.89
N ALA A 664 -23.07 -45.71 -17.36
CA ALA A 664 -24.50 -45.43 -17.29
C ALA A 664 -24.82 -44.16 -16.47
N SER A 665 -24.08 -43.95 -15.37
CA SER A 665 -24.20 -42.73 -14.55
C SER A 665 -23.74 -41.49 -15.33
N ALA A 666 -22.57 -41.55 -15.98
CA ALA A 666 -22.01 -40.46 -16.77
C ALA A 666 -22.88 -40.11 -17.99
N ILE A 667 -23.45 -41.10 -18.67
CA ILE A 667 -24.47 -40.93 -19.73
C ILE A 667 -25.64 -40.11 -19.21
N GLY A 668 -26.17 -40.48 -18.03
CA GLY A 668 -27.28 -39.76 -17.41
C GLY A 668 -26.97 -38.29 -17.16
N ILE A 669 -25.80 -38.00 -16.57
CA ILE A 669 -25.35 -36.63 -16.28
C ILE A 669 -25.17 -35.83 -17.58
N LEU A 670 -24.53 -36.43 -18.60
CA LEU A 670 -24.30 -35.77 -19.89
C LEU A 670 -25.62 -35.45 -20.60
N LEU A 671 -26.55 -36.40 -20.68
CA LEU A 671 -27.86 -36.19 -21.31
C LEU A 671 -28.72 -35.17 -20.54
N GLU A 672 -28.64 -35.17 -19.21
CA GLU A 672 -29.31 -34.20 -18.36
C GLU A 672 -28.75 -32.79 -18.58
N GLN A 673 -27.43 -32.64 -18.68
CA GLN A 673 -26.79 -31.38 -19.06
C GLN A 673 -27.23 -30.92 -20.45
N ILE A 674 -27.15 -31.79 -21.47
CA ILE A 674 -27.60 -31.47 -22.83
C ILE A 674 -29.06 -30.99 -22.79
N SER A 675 -29.91 -31.70 -22.04
CA SER A 675 -31.33 -31.40 -21.97
C SER A 675 -31.61 -30.11 -21.21
N GLN A 676 -30.89 -29.83 -20.13
CA GLN A 676 -30.96 -28.57 -19.39
C GLN A 676 -30.57 -27.40 -20.31
N GLU A 677 -29.44 -27.51 -21.00
CA GLU A 677 -28.94 -26.43 -21.85
C GLU A 677 -29.82 -26.18 -23.08
N LEU A 678 -30.37 -27.23 -23.69
CA LEU A 678 -31.24 -27.10 -24.86
C LEU A 678 -32.67 -26.71 -24.49
N SER A 679 -33.16 -27.05 -23.29
CA SER A 679 -34.54 -26.78 -22.86
C SER A 679 -34.93 -25.30 -23.04
N TRP A 680 -34.08 -24.39 -22.57
CA TRP A 680 -34.34 -22.96 -22.63
C TRP A 680 -33.84 -22.31 -23.94
N ARG A 681 -32.73 -22.80 -24.52
CA ARG A 681 -32.18 -22.27 -25.79
C ARG A 681 -33.04 -22.58 -27.01
N LEU A 682 -33.73 -23.72 -26.99
CA LEU A 682 -34.70 -24.09 -28.02
C LEU A 682 -36.12 -23.61 -27.68
N GLN A 683 -36.29 -22.91 -26.55
CA GLN A 683 -37.56 -22.34 -26.09
C GLN A 683 -38.67 -23.40 -25.95
N ILE A 684 -38.33 -24.54 -25.35
CA ILE A 684 -39.26 -25.65 -25.18
C ILE A 684 -40.33 -25.30 -24.14
N ARG A 685 -41.58 -25.67 -24.42
CA ARG A 685 -42.69 -25.50 -23.47
C ARG A 685 -42.55 -26.51 -22.34
N MET A 686 -42.52 -26.03 -21.10
CA MET A 686 -42.40 -26.88 -19.91
C MET A 686 -43.41 -26.48 -18.83
N ILE A 687 -43.82 -27.44 -18.02
CA ILE A 687 -44.63 -27.20 -16.83
C ILE A 687 -43.71 -26.63 -15.74
N ARG A 688 -44.10 -25.51 -15.12
CA ARG A 688 -43.29 -24.90 -14.07
C ARG A 688 -43.30 -25.76 -12.81
N LYS A 689 -42.12 -26.09 -12.28
CA LYS A 689 -41.96 -26.80 -11.00
C LYS A 689 -41.56 -25.85 -9.88
N LYS A 690 -41.83 -26.24 -8.64
CA LYS A 690 -41.36 -25.51 -7.46
C LYS A 690 -39.81 -25.50 -7.47
N ASP A 691 -39.22 -24.33 -7.26
CA ASP A 691 -37.77 -24.06 -7.30
C ASP A 691 -37.09 -24.29 -8.67
N ASP A 692 -37.85 -24.42 -9.77
CA ASP A 692 -37.33 -24.67 -11.13
C ASP A 692 -36.32 -25.85 -11.20
N LYS A 693 -36.54 -26.88 -10.35
CA LYS A 693 -35.75 -28.12 -10.32
C LYS A 693 -36.29 -29.12 -11.35
N TYR A 694 -35.55 -29.25 -12.45
CA TYR A 694 -35.87 -30.17 -13.54
C TYR A 694 -34.88 -31.33 -13.59
N THR A 695 -35.37 -32.49 -14.04
CA THR A 695 -34.56 -33.69 -14.27
C THR A 695 -34.54 -34.08 -15.74
N LEU A 696 -33.65 -34.99 -16.15
CA LEU A 696 -33.66 -35.53 -17.52
C LEU A 696 -35.05 -36.01 -17.97
N ALA A 697 -35.81 -36.68 -17.09
CA ALA A 697 -37.16 -37.16 -17.40
C ALA A 697 -38.17 -36.04 -17.68
N ASP A 698 -37.94 -34.85 -17.10
CA ASP A 698 -38.79 -33.68 -17.32
C ASP A 698 -38.48 -32.96 -18.64
N LEU A 699 -37.23 -33.04 -19.09
CA LEU A 699 -36.69 -32.20 -20.16
C LEU A 699 -36.54 -32.95 -21.50
N TRP A 700 -36.18 -34.23 -21.45
CA TRP A 700 -35.77 -35.00 -22.64
C TRP A 700 -36.84 -35.04 -23.72
N ASP A 701 -38.10 -35.28 -23.35
CA ASP A 701 -39.20 -35.34 -24.31
C ASP A 701 -39.39 -34.03 -25.07
N GLY A 702 -39.25 -32.90 -24.37
CA GLY A 702 -39.34 -31.58 -24.96
C GLY A 702 -38.18 -31.29 -25.93
N VAL A 703 -36.97 -31.68 -25.55
CA VAL A 703 -35.75 -31.54 -26.38
C VAL A 703 -35.82 -32.42 -27.62
N ARG A 704 -36.16 -33.69 -27.46
CA ARG A 704 -36.38 -34.64 -28.57
C ARG A 704 -37.43 -34.13 -29.55
N SER A 705 -38.54 -33.57 -29.05
CA SER A 705 -39.58 -32.99 -29.88
C SER A 705 -39.10 -31.77 -30.66
N ALA A 706 -38.33 -30.87 -30.03
CA ALA A 706 -37.78 -29.69 -30.67
C ALA A 706 -36.78 -30.01 -31.80
N LEU A 707 -36.07 -31.13 -31.67
CA LEU A 707 -35.09 -31.64 -32.64
C LEU A 707 -35.69 -32.64 -33.65
N LYS A 708 -37.00 -32.87 -33.63
CA LYS A 708 -37.63 -33.91 -34.47
C LYS A 708 -37.51 -33.66 -35.97
N LYS A 709 -37.42 -32.41 -36.42
CA LYS A 709 -37.27 -32.04 -37.84
C LYS A 709 -35.84 -31.59 -38.16
N SER A 710 -34.86 -32.28 -37.60
CA SER A 710 -33.45 -31.96 -37.83
C SER A 710 -32.67 -33.16 -38.35
N ASP A 711 -31.51 -32.88 -38.92
CA ASP A 711 -30.52 -33.88 -39.33
C ASP A 711 -30.10 -34.83 -38.18
N ILE A 712 -30.23 -34.39 -36.92
CA ILE A 712 -29.95 -35.21 -35.73
C ILE A 712 -31.16 -35.96 -35.17
N GLN A 713 -32.33 -35.97 -35.84
CA GLN A 713 -33.53 -36.68 -35.38
C GLN A 713 -33.26 -38.17 -35.10
N LYS A 714 -32.52 -38.84 -36.00
CA LYS A 714 -32.20 -40.28 -35.87
C LYS A 714 -31.41 -40.56 -34.60
N LEU A 715 -30.46 -39.70 -34.29
CA LEU A 715 -29.63 -39.78 -33.09
C LEU A 715 -30.48 -39.68 -31.81
N CYS A 716 -31.35 -38.67 -31.73
CA CYS A 716 -32.29 -38.52 -30.61
C CYS A 716 -33.22 -39.73 -30.46
N THR A 717 -33.66 -40.33 -31.57
CA THR A 717 -34.54 -41.51 -31.56
C THR A 717 -33.82 -42.76 -31.04
N GLU A 718 -32.55 -42.95 -31.41
CA GLU A 718 -31.77 -44.10 -30.94
C GLU A 718 -31.38 -43.99 -29.46
N ILE A 719 -31.12 -42.78 -28.97
CA ILE A 719 -30.90 -42.50 -27.54
C ILE A 719 -32.17 -42.81 -26.74
N ASP A 720 -33.32 -42.32 -27.20
CA ASP A 720 -34.61 -42.48 -26.53
C ASP A 720 -35.00 -43.96 -26.32
N LYS A 721 -34.81 -44.79 -27.35
CA LYS A 721 -35.04 -46.26 -27.26
C LYS A 721 -34.23 -46.94 -26.15
N ARG A 722 -33.07 -46.38 -25.82
CA ARG A 722 -32.08 -46.98 -24.91
C ARG A 722 -31.95 -46.22 -23.60
N LEU A 723 -32.66 -45.12 -23.42
CA LEU A 723 -32.61 -44.28 -22.22
C LEU A 723 -32.92 -45.08 -20.94
N VAL A 724 -33.71 -46.14 -21.05
CA VAL A 724 -34.03 -47.06 -19.95
C VAL A 724 -32.78 -47.72 -19.34
N LEU A 725 -31.73 -47.96 -20.14
CA LEU A 725 -30.48 -48.57 -19.67
C LEU A 725 -29.80 -47.74 -18.58
N ARG A 726 -29.89 -46.40 -18.66
CA ARG A 726 -29.40 -45.49 -17.63
C ARG A 726 -30.12 -45.70 -16.30
N ASN A 727 -31.44 -45.91 -16.32
CA ASN A 727 -32.21 -46.11 -15.09
C ASN A 727 -32.00 -47.52 -14.50
N LEU A 728 -31.74 -48.51 -15.36
CA LEU A 728 -31.49 -49.88 -14.94
C LEU A 728 -30.09 -50.07 -14.34
N MET A 729 -29.06 -49.43 -14.90
CA MET A 729 -27.64 -49.61 -14.50
C MET A 729 -27.01 -48.44 -13.73
N GLY A 730 -27.72 -47.32 -13.55
CA GLY A 730 -27.17 -46.11 -12.96
C GLY A 730 -26.96 -46.14 -11.44
N ALA A 731 -27.36 -45.07 -10.75
CA ALA A 731 -27.07 -44.83 -9.33
C ALA A 731 -27.84 -45.71 -8.32
N HIS A 732 -28.63 -46.68 -8.79
CA HIS A 732 -29.45 -47.56 -7.94
C HIS A 732 -29.03 -49.01 -8.12
N TYR A 733 -28.86 -49.72 -7.01
CA TYR A 733 -28.64 -51.17 -7.04
C TYR A 733 -29.91 -51.88 -7.51
N ASN A 734 -29.86 -52.49 -8.69
CA ASN A 734 -30.93 -53.30 -9.25
C ASN A 734 -30.38 -54.73 -9.46
N SER A 735 -30.95 -55.71 -8.74
CA SER A 735 -30.45 -57.10 -8.77
C SER A 735 -30.49 -57.76 -10.15
N TRP A 736 -31.36 -57.29 -11.05
CA TRP A 736 -31.50 -57.77 -12.43
C TRP A 736 -30.63 -57.04 -13.45
N ALA A 737 -29.96 -55.94 -13.07
CA ALA A 737 -29.22 -55.12 -14.01
C ALA A 737 -27.84 -55.70 -14.38
N THR A 738 -27.37 -56.72 -13.65
CA THR A 738 -26.19 -57.54 -13.97
C THR A 738 -26.29 -58.29 -15.32
N SER A 739 -27.48 -58.34 -15.93
CA SER A 739 -27.73 -59.01 -17.22
C SER A 739 -27.55 -58.13 -18.46
N ILE A 740 -27.29 -56.82 -18.30
CA ILE A 740 -27.14 -55.88 -19.42
C ILE A 740 -25.75 -56.03 -20.05
N ALA A 741 -25.68 -56.20 -21.37
CA ALA A 741 -24.43 -56.35 -22.09
C ALA A 741 -23.66 -55.02 -22.16
N TRP A 742 -22.34 -55.09 -21.99
CA TRP A 742 -21.44 -53.93 -22.13
C TRP A 742 -21.68 -53.17 -23.44
N ASN A 743 -21.81 -53.90 -24.54
CA ASN A 743 -21.98 -53.33 -25.88
C ASN A 743 -23.22 -52.41 -26.01
N ASP A 744 -24.29 -52.67 -25.24
CA ASP A 744 -25.48 -51.80 -25.23
C ASP A 744 -25.23 -50.47 -24.49
N ILE A 745 -24.44 -50.53 -23.42
CA ILE A 745 -24.04 -49.34 -22.64
C ILE A 745 -23.03 -48.51 -23.43
N GLU A 746 -22.02 -49.15 -24.01
CA GLU A 746 -21.02 -48.51 -24.86
C GLU A 746 -21.69 -47.81 -26.05
N TYR A 747 -22.62 -48.50 -26.73
CA TYR A 747 -23.35 -47.90 -27.84
C TYR A 747 -24.19 -46.69 -27.41
N LEU A 748 -24.89 -46.74 -26.28
CA LEU A 748 -25.60 -45.58 -25.74
C LEU A 748 -24.64 -44.43 -25.36
N GLY A 749 -23.46 -44.77 -24.83
CA GLY A 749 -22.39 -43.82 -24.52
C GLY A 749 -21.95 -43.05 -25.76
N LEU A 750 -21.60 -43.77 -26.83
CA LEU A 750 -21.19 -43.19 -28.11
C LEU A 750 -22.28 -42.29 -28.71
N LEU A 751 -23.54 -42.74 -28.72
CA LEU A 751 -24.66 -41.91 -29.19
C LEU A 751 -24.79 -40.60 -28.38
N SER A 752 -24.58 -40.66 -27.06
CA SER A 752 -24.66 -39.48 -26.18
C SER A 752 -23.51 -38.50 -26.45
N MET A 753 -22.31 -39.01 -26.73
CA MET A 753 -21.15 -38.18 -27.14
C MET A 753 -21.39 -37.53 -28.50
N ASP A 754 -21.93 -38.27 -29.46
CA ASP A 754 -22.26 -37.73 -30.78
C ASP A 754 -23.34 -36.65 -30.69
N LEU A 755 -24.34 -36.83 -29.81
CA LEU A 755 -25.36 -35.80 -29.58
C LEU A 755 -24.72 -34.54 -29.03
N TYR A 756 -23.84 -34.67 -28.02
CA TYR A 756 -23.10 -33.55 -27.48
C TYR A 756 -22.33 -32.79 -28.56
N ARG A 757 -21.54 -33.49 -29.38
CA ARG A 757 -20.74 -32.88 -30.48
C ARG A 757 -21.62 -32.17 -31.52
N ALA A 758 -22.83 -32.67 -31.76
CA ALA A 758 -23.75 -32.05 -32.72
C ALA A 758 -24.38 -30.75 -32.20
N VAL A 759 -24.55 -30.61 -30.89
CA VAL A 759 -25.27 -29.48 -30.27
C VAL A 759 -24.38 -28.53 -29.47
N HIS A 760 -23.09 -28.86 -29.33
CA HIS A 760 -22.09 -28.07 -28.63
C HIS A 760 -20.90 -27.75 -29.54
N CYS A 761 -20.54 -26.48 -29.66
CA CYS A 761 -19.51 -26.04 -30.60
C CYS A 761 -18.10 -26.10 -30.01
N GLU A 762 -17.21 -26.89 -30.60
CA GLU A 762 -15.80 -26.96 -30.18
C GLU A 762 -15.02 -25.64 -30.36
N SER A 763 -15.48 -24.76 -31.26
CA SER A 763 -14.79 -23.50 -31.54
C SER A 763 -15.14 -22.37 -30.59
N CYS A 764 -16.42 -22.15 -30.30
CA CYS A 764 -16.87 -21.09 -29.40
C CYS A 764 -17.29 -21.60 -28.02
N ASP A 765 -17.24 -22.91 -27.80
CA ASP A 765 -17.58 -23.54 -26.53
C ASP A 765 -19.00 -23.18 -26.06
N GLY A 766 -19.90 -23.06 -27.04
CA GLY A 766 -21.28 -22.63 -26.86
C GLY A 766 -22.25 -23.64 -27.44
N TRP A 767 -23.40 -23.78 -26.80
CA TRP A 767 -24.51 -24.60 -27.25
C TRP A 767 -25.21 -23.98 -28.45
N VAL A 768 -25.85 -24.81 -29.26
CA VAL A 768 -26.75 -24.34 -30.30
C VAL A 768 -28.00 -23.70 -29.69
N GLU A 769 -28.48 -22.64 -30.32
CA GLU A 769 -29.69 -21.94 -29.91
C GLU A 769 -30.57 -21.63 -31.12
N ARG A 770 -31.88 -21.44 -30.86
CA ARG A 770 -32.84 -21.11 -31.91
C ARG A 770 -33.05 -19.59 -31.93
N HIS A 771 -32.55 -18.94 -32.98
CA HIS A 771 -32.83 -17.54 -33.23
C HIS A 771 -34.06 -17.41 -34.13
N SER A 772 -35.24 -17.12 -33.55
CA SER A 772 -36.49 -16.92 -34.30
C SER A 772 -36.82 -18.10 -35.25
N GLN A 773 -37.53 -17.89 -36.37
CA GLN A 773 -37.75 -18.94 -37.38
C GLN A 773 -36.49 -19.34 -38.17
N GLY A 774 -35.29 -19.00 -37.68
CA GLY A 774 -34.01 -19.32 -38.30
C GLY A 774 -33.45 -20.70 -37.91
N PRO A 775 -32.26 -21.05 -38.43
CA PRO A 775 -31.59 -22.32 -38.15
C PRO A 775 -31.21 -22.44 -36.66
N ILE A 776 -31.04 -23.68 -36.20
CA ILE A 776 -30.48 -23.96 -34.86
C ILE A 776 -28.96 -23.92 -35.00
N VAL A 777 -28.32 -22.93 -34.39
CA VAL A 777 -26.92 -22.62 -34.65
C VAL A 777 -26.24 -22.13 -33.39
N CYS A 778 -24.97 -22.48 -33.21
CA CYS A 778 -24.16 -21.92 -32.13
C CYS A 778 -23.83 -20.44 -32.42
N ARG A 779 -23.50 -19.67 -31.38
CA ARG A 779 -23.20 -18.23 -31.51
C ARG A 779 -22.15 -17.87 -32.57
N CYS A 780 -21.17 -18.73 -32.84
CA CYS A 780 -20.12 -18.47 -33.86
C CYS A 780 -20.44 -18.99 -35.27
N GLY A 781 -21.59 -19.62 -35.47
CA GLY A 781 -22.01 -20.12 -36.79
C GLY A 781 -21.36 -21.42 -37.25
N LYS A 782 -20.37 -21.97 -36.51
CA LYS A 782 -19.62 -23.16 -36.95
C LYS A 782 -20.32 -24.49 -36.69
N THR A 783 -21.11 -24.59 -35.63
CA THR A 783 -21.97 -25.74 -35.35
C THR A 783 -23.40 -25.36 -35.69
N VAL A 784 -23.98 -26.10 -36.61
CA VAL A 784 -25.33 -25.87 -37.13
C VAL A 784 -26.05 -27.20 -37.12
N VAL A 785 -27.25 -27.21 -36.53
CA VAL A 785 -28.21 -28.31 -36.62
C VAL A 785 -29.17 -27.96 -37.75
N LEU A 786 -29.10 -28.71 -38.84
CA LEU A 786 -29.89 -28.43 -40.03
C LEU A 786 -31.34 -28.85 -39.79
N THR A 787 -32.28 -27.94 -39.99
CA THR A 787 -33.71 -28.19 -39.86
C THR A 787 -34.40 -28.22 -41.21
N GLU A 788 -35.33 -29.17 -41.41
CA GLU A 788 -36.19 -29.27 -42.61
C GLU A 788 -37.27 -28.21 -42.70
#